data_AF-A0A7Y9R1Z0-F1
#
_entry.id   AF-A0A7Y9R1Z0-F1
#
_cell.length_a   1.000
_cell.length_b   1.000
_cell.length_c   1.000
_cell.angle_alpha   90.00
_cell.angle_beta   90.00
_cell.angle_gamma   90.00
#
_symmetry.space_group_name_H-M   'P 1'
#
loop_
_entity.id
_entity.type
_entity.pdbx_description
1 polymer ?
#
loop_
_entity_poly.entity_id
_entity_poly.type
_entity_poly.pdbx_seq_one_letter_code
_entity_poly.pdbx_strand_id
1 'polypeptide(L)'
;MKPAPHPPNEAARLQTLTGLNVLDTPADPVLDGLVRSAALALGCPISLVSLVDADRQWFKARVGLDATQTGRAPSFCGHAVLGDTLFEVPDATLDARFADNPLVTGDPNVRFYAGMPLTLDGHAIGTLCVIDRQPRQLTEAQREMLEDLGRVATHWMQSWRQSQALDQHMHHLEERVATRTQELALAKQAAEAANEAKSAFLATMSHEIRTPMNGVVGIVDVLRQSSLTPYQSDLADTIRDSAFALLGILDDILDFSKIEAGHLALESEPVALLRLVEGVCDALQPVAVARRVSLQVFVDPALPAWILSDVVRLRQILNNLLANAVKFSAGLERAGQVRVRAEALGEDRLVLQVRDNGIGLPASAQARVFDPFEQAEGSTSRRYGGTGLGLSICRRLVTAFGGDIRVESTPGQGAVFTVTLPLQRCERAPATHFEREAELSGLQGHVLLDDPQQARDWCAYLTAAGAQVQCWSDADALWRALADRRPDGPTVVLWQTRQNRDPAETTRVRMRGEAVAPGLQWVWLTPGQRRNPRVLGPGLVMLDQDALHRAALLKAVALAVGRRVPDPVELGTGASPGRPLLSDNRDAVLQGRLVLVAEDNDINQKVIRRQLALLGLSAEVADNGLDALERARSGRFALLLTDLHMPGMDGYELASTLRRGESPGQHLPIIALTANALSGEAERCRTAGMDDYLTKPVQLEQLGATLARWLAPAVSPPSMPLPGDGPALPVFDPTALARLVGDDPAVIDSFQRDYLVSSRATAELLRTATARADWAQASALGHRLKSSSRSIGAMALGGCCAGIEQAGATGDGVAVTAWMQRFECELAALVARLEAVPATAQTAMASRDADPTLMLVDDDPFQLQVLQRQLAALGVGSVQSCTSGALALQRLRGRDTSAMLLLLDLNMPGMDGVEFMRHLAEQHYQGALALVSGADHRVLETAAKLASAYQLHVLHHLHKPVASAVLGELVARWRGFVPAQVRHAARTRTPDEIDRALRGNQLILHYQPKVSMADGALVGVEALVRWRHPSEGLLYPDSFIAVAESSGQIDALTRSVLSQAMGQARRWREAGMGLRVAVNVSMDNLARLDFPEFVLREAVHHGVPLTDLMLEVTESRLMRDARVPMDILTRLRLKHIGLSIDDFGTGHSSLAQLRDIPFDELKIDRGFVHGNRDQPTQRAIFAASLEMAHQLDMTAVAEGVEDRADWDFARAAGCDIAQGYFIGRPMPAEALPDWIRLWRKRSETL
;
A
#
# COMPACT_ATOMS: atom_id res chain seq x y z
N MET A 1 -38.74 -90.99 -22.23
CA MET A 1 -37.79 -89.94 -21.79
C MET A 1 -38.38 -89.15 -20.62
N LYS A 2 -37.67 -89.03 -19.49
CA LYS A 2 -38.09 -88.18 -18.35
C LYS A 2 -37.19 -86.94 -18.28
N PRO A 3 -37.71 -85.72 -18.48
CA PRO A 3 -36.90 -84.51 -18.29
C PRO A 3 -36.44 -84.40 -16.84
N ALA A 4 -35.24 -83.85 -16.62
CA ALA A 4 -34.75 -83.60 -15.27
C ALA A 4 -35.67 -82.59 -14.57
N PRO A 5 -36.09 -82.83 -13.31
CA PRO A 5 -36.75 -81.79 -12.52
C PRO A 5 -35.82 -80.59 -12.32
N HIS A 6 -36.39 -79.42 -12.03
CA HIS A 6 -35.57 -78.27 -11.63
C HIS A 6 -35.07 -78.47 -10.19
N PRO A 7 -33.79 -78.16 -9.90
CA PRO A 7 -33.28 -78.03 -8.54
C PRO A 7 -34.16 -77.08 -7.69
N PRO A 8 -34.31 -77.32 -6.38
CA PRO A 8 -35.09 -76.44 -5.50
C PRO A 8 -34.51 -75.01 -5.42
N ASN A 9 -33.23 -74.83 -5.73
CA ASN A 9 -32.51 -73.56 -5.77
C ASN A 9 -32.26 -73.04 -7.20
N GLU A 10 -33.10 -73.42 -8.17
CA GLU A 10 -32.90 -73.11 -9.60
C GLU A 10 -32.69 -71.62 -9.89
N ALA A 11 -33.46 -70.74 -9.25
CA ALA A 11 -33.33 -69.29 -9.46
C ALA A 11 -31.94 -68.77 -9.03
N ALA A 12 -31.44 -69.22 -7.88
CA ALA A 12 -30.12 -68.83 -7.36
C ALA A 12 -28.97 -69.45 -8.19
N ARG A 13 -29.14 -70.69 -8.66
CA ARG A 13 -28.21 -71.36 -9.57
C ARG A 13 -28.09 -70.63 -10.91
N LEU A 14 -29.22 -70.23 -11.51
CA LEU A 14 -29.24 -69.45 -12.74
C LEU A 14 -28.60 -68.07 -12.54
N GLN A 15 -28.84 -67.42 -11.40
CA GLN A 15 -28.18 -66.15 -11.05
C GLN A 15 -26.65 -66.32 -10.91
N THR A 16 -26.20 -67.43 -10.33
CA THR A 16 -24.77 -67.76 -10.20
C THR A 16 -24.14 -68.00 -11.58
N LEU A 17 -24.84 -68.71 -12.47
CA LEU A 17 -24.39 -68.97 -13.83
C LEU A 17 -24.37 -67.70 -14.70
N THR A 18 -25.39 -66.87 -14.65
CA THR A 18 -25.42 -65.60 -15.40
C THR A 18 -24.37 -64.63 -14.87
N GLY A 19 -24.14 -64.59 -13.56
CA GLY A 19 -23.08 -63.78 -12.93
C GLY A 19 -21.65 -64.15 -13.36
N LEU A 20 -21.43 -65.30 -13.99
CA LEU A 20 -20.13 -65.65 -14.59
C LEU A 20 -19.87 -64.94 -15.92
N ASN A 21 -20.90 -64.43 -16.60
CA ASN A 21 -20.79 -63.84 -17.95
C ASN A 21 -20.00 -64.73 -18.94
N VAL A 22 -20.15 -66.05 -18.81
CA VAL A 22 -19.37 -67.04 -19.57
C VAL A 22 -20.17 -67.70 -20.69
N LEU A 23 -21.51 -67.63 -20.64
CA LEU A 23 -22.37 -68.15 -21.70
C LEU A 23 -22.13 -67.38 -23.01
N ASP A 24 -22.20 -68.09 -24.14
CA ASP A 24 -22.00 -67.54 -25.50
C ASP A 24 -20.63 -66.88 -25.75
N THR A 25 -19.65 -67.09 -24.85
CA THR A 25 -18.27 -66.63 -25.06
C THR A 25 -17.48 -67.62 -25.95
N PRO A 26 -16.41 -67.17 -26.63
CA PRO A 26 -15.55 -68.05 -27.42
C PRO A 26 -14.99 -69.24 -26.62
N ALA A 27 -14.57 -70.29 -27.32
CA ALA A 27 -13.92 -71.44 -26.70
C ALA A 27 -12.65 -71.01 -25.93
N ASP A 28 -12.45 -71.61 -24.76
CA ASP A 28 -11.30 -71.29 -23.91
C ASP A 28 -10.22 -72.39 -24.05
N PRO A 29 -8.96 -72.04 -24.43
CA PRO A 29 -7.91 -73.03 -24.65
C PRO A 29 -7.61 -73.93 -23.45
N VAL A 30 -7.80 -73.43 -22.22
CA VAL A 30 -7.57 -74.19 -20.98
C VAL A 30 -8.66 -75.23 -20.79
N LEU A 31 -9.93 -74.84 -20.94
CA LEU A 31 -11.04 -75.78 -20.85
C LEU A 31 -11.05 -76.77 -22.02
N ASP A 32 -10.65 -76.35 -23.22
CA ASP A 32 -10.46 -77.23 -24.38
C ASP A 32 -9.35 -78.26 -24.13
N GLY A 33 -8.25 -77.84 -23.51
CA GLY A 33 -7.20 -78.75 -23.05
C GLY A 33 -7.70 -79.74 -21.98
N LEU A 34 -8.57 -79.29 -21.09
CA LEU A 34 -9.15 -80.08 -20.02
C LEU A 34 -10.10 -81.16 -20.55
N VAL A 35 -11.01 -80.84 -21.48
CA VAL A 35 -11.89 -81.85 -22.10
C VAL A 35 -11.11 -82.84 -22.97
N ARG A 36 -10.05 -82.39 -23.67
CA ARG A 36 -9.15 -83.31 -24.39
C ARG A 36 -8.46 -84.29 -23.43
N SER A 37 -7.99 -83.80 -22.29
CA SER A 37 -7.34 -84.63 -21.27
C SER A 37 -8.32 -85.63 -20.65
N ALA A 38 -9.55 -85.21 -20.35
CA ALA A 38 -10.60 -86.09 -19.86
C ALA A 38 -10.94 -87.19 -20.88
N ALA A 39 -11.13 -86.85 -22.16
CA ALA A 39 -11.39 -87.81 -23.22
C ALA A 39 -10.26 -88.86 -23.35
N LEU A 40 -9.00 -88.42 -23.36
CA LEU A 40 -7.84 -89.30 -23.48
C LEU A 40 -7.63 -90.19 -22.24
N ALA A 41 -7.70 -89.61 -21.03
CA ALA A 41 -7.43 -90.33 -19.79
C ALA A 41 -8.51 -91.37 -19.46
N LEU A 42 -9.77 -91.08 -19.78
CA LEU A 42 -10.88 -92.00 -19.58
C LEU A 42 -11.12 -92.91 -20.81
N GLY A 43 -10.49 -92.60 -21.94
CA GLY A 43 -10.62 -93.35 -23.19
C GLY A 43 -12.03 -93.26 -23.78
N CYS A 44 -12.72 -92.14 -23.58
CA CYS A 44 -14.07 -91.89 -24.10
C CYS A 44 -13.97 -90.99 -25.35
N PRO A 45 -14.76 -91.25 -26.41
CA PRO A 45 -14.70 -90.48 -27.65
C PRO A 45 -15.22 -89.05 -27.51
N ILE A 46 -16.04 -88.76 -26.49
CA ILE A 46 -16.68 -87.46 -26.29
C ILE A 46 -16.41 -86.97 -24.87
N SER A 47 -16.03 -85.69 -24.74
CA SER A 47 -15.95 -85.00 -23.44
C SER A 47 -16.34 -83.54 -23.57
N LEU A 48 -17.09 -83.03 -22.59
CA LEU A 48 -17.68 -81.69 -22.61
C LEU A 48 -17.52 -81.01 -21.25
N VAL A 49 -17.22 -79.70 -21.26
CA VAL A 49 -17.57 -78.80 -20.16
C VAL A 49 -18.87 -78.12 -20.56
N SER A 50 -19.94 -78.48 -19.87
CA SER A 50 -21.29 -78.03 -20.16
C SER A 50 -21.82 -77.14 -19.06
N LEU A 51 -22.50 -76.04 -19.43
CA LEU A 51 -23.21 -75.17 -18.50
C LEU A 51 -24.71 -75.30 -18.75
N VAL A 52 -25.49 -75.47 -17.68
CA VAL A 52 -26.93 -75.73 -17.78
C VAL A 52 -27.70 -74.44 -17.54
N ASP A 53 -28.23 -73.84 -18.59
CA ASP A 53 -29.05 -72.62 -18.57
C ASP A 53 -30.53 -72.95 -18.26
N ALA A 54 -31.43 -71.97 -18.35
CA ALA A 54 -32.87 -72.15 -18.11
C ALA A 54 -33.47 -73.18 -19.09
N ASP A 55 -33.25 -72.97 -20.40
CA ASP A 55 -33.88 -73.75 -21.46
C ASP A 55 -32.91 -74.61 -22.28
N ARG A 56 -31.61 -74.35 -22.13
CA ARG A 56 -30.54 -74.99 -22.93
C ARG A 56 -29.38 -75.49 -22.07
N GLN A 57 -28.62 -76.42 -22.63
CA GLN A 57 -27.30 -76.79 -22.15
C GLN A 57 -26.28 -76.26 -23.17
N TRP A 58 -25.40 -75.37 -22.73
CA TRP A 58 -24.38 -74.74 -23.56
C TRP A 58 -23.02 -75.41 -23.34
N PHE A 59 -22.28 -75.71 -24.41
CA PHE A 59 -20.99 -76.39 -24.30
C PHE A 59 -19.85 -75.37 -24.38
N LYS A 60 -19.26 -75.05 -23.23
CA LYS A 60 -18.12 -74.11 -23.13
C LYS A 60 -16.85 -74.68 -23.76
N ALA A 61 -16.64 -75.98 -23.62
CA ALA A 61 -15.55 -76.73 -24.25
C ALA A 61 -16.06 -78.11 -24.66
N ARG A 62 -15.56 -78.63 -25.79
CA ARG A 62 -16.05 -79.90 -26.36
C ARG A 62 -14.99 -80.63 -27.18
N VAL A 63 -15.04 -81.95 -27.12
CA VAL A 63 -14.28 -82.88 -27.97
C VAL A 63 -15.23 -84.00 -28.41
N GLY A 64 -15.15 -84.40 -29.68
CA GLY A 64 -15.92 -85.52 -30.23
C GLY A 64 -17.38 -85.24 -30.58
N LEU A 65 -17.82 -83.97 -30.46
CA LEU A 65 -19.17 -83.52 -30.79
C LEU A 65 -19.14 -82.16 -31.49
N ASP A 66 -19.84 -82.05 -32.63
CA ASP A 66 -19.87 -80.80 -33.42
C ASP A 66 -20.87 -79.76 -32.91
N ALA A 67 -21.94 -80.22 -32.23
CA ALA A 67 -22.94 -79.35 -31.64
C ALA A 67 -22.32 -78.41 -30.59
N THR A 68 -22.83 -77.18 -30.47
CA THR A 68 -22.38 -76.17 -29.51
C THR A 68 -23.30 -76.03 -28.29
N GLN A 69 -24.52 -76.53 -28.41
CA GLN A 69 -25.53 -76.57 -27.35
C GLN A 69 -26.56 -77.67 -27.64
N THR A 70 -27.36 -78.00 -26.65
CA THR A 70 -28.55 -78.85 -26.80
C THR A 70 -29.69 -78.31 -25.94
N GLY A 71 -30.93 -78.79 -26.16
CA GLY A 71 -32.04 -78.45 -25.27
C GLY A 71 -31.82 -79.01 -23.87
N ARG A 72 -32.28 -78.32 -22.83
CA ARG A 72 -32.14 -78.81 -21.45
C ARG A 72 -32.93 -80.09 -21.20
N ALA A 73 -34.10 -80.23 -21.80
CA ALA A 73 -34.96 -81.40 -21.58
C ALA A 73 -34.26 -82.75 -21.89
N PRO A 74 -33.61 -82.95 -23.06
CA PRO A 74 -32.88 -84.20 -23.37
C PRO A 74 -31.51 -84.33 -22.68
N SER A 75 -31.05 -83.31 -21.95
CA SER A 75 -29.70 -83.32 -21.37
C SER A 75 -29.50 -84.36 -20.28
N PHE A 76 -28.38 -85.09 -20.34
CA PHE A 76 -27.88 -85.88 -19.22
C PHE A 76 -27.33 -84.97 -18.11
N CYS A 77 -26.73 -83.85 -18.49
CA CYS A 77 -26.17 -82.87 -17.57
C CYS A 77 -27.25 -82.22 -16.70
N GLY A 78 -28.49 -82.08 -17.18
CA GLY A 78 -29.63 -81.61 -16.38
C GLY A 78 -29.96 -82.53 -15.21
N HIS A 79 -29.72 -83.83 -15.33
CA HIS A 79 -29.85 -84.78 -14.22
C HIS A 79 -28.62 -84.79 -13.30
N ALA A 80 -27.43 -84.58 -13.87
CA ALA A 80 -26.18 -84.54 -13.11
C ALA A 80 -26.12 -83.34 -12.16
N VAL A 81 -26.61 -82.15 -12.57
CA VAL A 81 -26.61 -80.94 -11.72
C VAL A 81 -27.62 -80.98 -10.56
N LEU A 82 -28.39 -82.06 -10.41
CA LEU A 82 -29.28 -82.25 -9.26
C LEU A 82 -28.54 -82.65 -7.98
N GLY A 83 -27.31 -83.15 -8.12
CA GLY A 83 -26.43 -83.52 -7.01
C GLY A 83 -25.07 -82.84 -7.12
N ASP A 84 -24.22 -83.12 -6.14
CA ASP A 84 -22.85 -82.60 -5.99
C ASP A 84 -21.78 -83.67 -6.22
N THR A 85 -22.18 -84.91 -6.43
CA THR A 85 -21.31 -86.08 -6.63
C THR A 85 -21.33 -86.55 -8.09
N LEU A 86 -20.35 -87.39 -8.45
CA LEU A 86 -20.24 -87.96 -9.78
C LEU A 86 -21.54 -88.70 -10.17
N PHE A 87 -22.13 -88.29 -11.29
CA PHE A 87 -23.31 -88.93 -11.87
C PHE A 87 -22.91 -89.88 -13.00
N GLU A 88 -22.96 -91.19 -12.75
CA GLU A 88 -22.58 -92.25 -13.68
C GLU A 88 -23.82 -93.02 -14.18
N VAL A 89 -23.91 -93.23 -15.50
CA VAL A 89 -24.92 -94.05 -16.18
C VAL A 89 -24.16 -95.09 -17.03
N PRO A 90 -23.97 -96.32 -16.51
CA PRO A 90 -23.17 -97.35 -17.18
C PRO A 90 -23.72 -97.80 -18.54
N ASP A 91 -25.05 -97.89 -18.65
CA ASP A 91 -25.78 -98.18 -19.88
C ASP A 91 -27.10 -97.38 -19.94
N ALA A 92 -27.13 -96.36 -20.78
CA ALA A 92 -28.27 -95.47 -20.96
C ALA A 92 -29.50 -96.15 -21.61
N THR A 93 -29.32 -97.31 -22.26
CA THR A 93 -30.44 -98.09 -22.84
C THR A 93 -31.24 -98.85 -21.78
N LEU A 94 -30.60 -99.15 -20.64
CA LEU A 94 -31.20 -99.86 -19.52
C LEU A 94 -31.70 -98.88 -18.43
N ASP A 95 -31.27 -97.63 -18.46
CA ASP A 95 -31.71 -96.60 -17.51
C ASP A 95 -33.09 -96.05 -17.89
N ALA A 96 -34.09 -96.28 -17.03
CA ALA A 96 -35.48 -95.87 -17.24
C ALA A 96 -35.69 -94.35 -17.45
N ARG A 97 -34.70 -93.51 -17.12
CA ARG A 97 -34.73 -92.07 -17.39
C ARG A 97 -34.35 -91.75 -18.84
N PHE A 98 -33.44 -92.53 -19.42
CA PHE A 98 -32.75 -92.23 -20.67
C PHE A 98 -33.01 -93.22 -21.82
N ALA A 99 -33.62 -94.38 -21.58
CA ALA A 99 -33.82 -95.43 -22.60
C ALA A 99 -34.51 -94.93 -23.89
N ASP A 100 -35.54 -94.08 -23.77
CA ASP A 100 -36.21 -93.44 -24.93
C ASP A 100 -35.71 -92.00 -25.23
N ASN A 101 -34.55 -91.59 -24.70
CA ASN A 101 -34.01 -90.24 -24.91
C ASN A 101 -33.50 -90.12 -26.37
N PRO A 102 -33.81 -89.02 -27.10
CA PRO A 102 -33.32 -88.79 -28.45
C PRO A 102 -31.79 -88.90 -28.62
N LEU A 103 -31.02 -88.54 -27.60
CA LEU A 103 -29.55 -88.64 -27.61
C LEU A 103 -29.05 -90.10 -27.49
N VAL A 104 -29.91 -91.03 -27.06
CA VAL A 104 -29.62 -92.47 -26.92
C VAL A 104 -30.12 -93.24 -28.15
N THR A 105 -31.33 -92.93 -28.61
CA THR A 105 -32.00 -93.61 -29.74
C THR A 105 -31.58 -93.08 -31.12
N GLY A 106 -31.07 -91.84 -31.19
CA GLY A 106 -30.50 -91.22 -32.37
C GLY A 106 -29.10 -90.68 -32.12
N ASP A 107 -28.57 -89.89 -33.06
CA ASP A 107 -27.25 -89.26 -32.97
C ASP A 107 -27.13 -88.42 -31.67
N PRO A 108 -26.06 -88.54 -30.86
CA PRO A 108 -24.79 -89.23 -31.11
C PRO A 108 -24.69 -90.70 -30.62
N ASN A 109 -25.82 -91.35 -30.34
CA ASN A 109 -25.94 -92.72 -29.85
C ASN A 109 -25.30 -92.95 -28.47
N VAL A 110 -25.62 -92.09 -27.50
CA VAL A 110 -25.11 -92.17 -26.12
C VAL A 110 -25.46 -93.52 -25.49
N ARG A 111 -24.46 -94.28 -25.06
CA ARG A 111 -24.64 -95.52 -24.28
C ARG A 111 -24.07 -95.41 -22.88
N PHE A 112 -23.01 -94.65 -22.70
CA PHE A 112 -22.42 -94.37 -21.40
C PHE A 112 -22.33 -92.87 -21.17
N TYR A 113 -22.60 -92.44 -19.94
CA TYR A 113 -22.41 -91.07 -19.49
C TYR A 113 -21.81 -91.07 -18.09
N ALA A 114 -20.77 -90.27 -17.87
CA ALA A 114 -20.33 -89.90 -16.53
C ALA A 114 -20.10 -88.40 -16.48
N GLY A 115 -20.71 -87.72 -15.51
CA GLY A 115 -20.63 -86.27 -15.37
C GLY A 115 -20.35 -85.85 -13.93
N MET A 116 -19.27 -85.10 -13.74
CA MET A 116 -18.95 -84.44 -12.49
C MET A 116 -19.62 -83.06 -12.46
N PRO A 117 -20.50 -82.76 -11.49
CA PRO A 117 -21.08 -81.44 -11.31
C PRO A 117 -20.01 -80.37 -11.04
N LEU A 118 -20.14 -79.21 -11.68
CA LEU A 118 -19.28 -78.05 -11.48
C LEU A 118 -20.00 -77.07 -10.56
N THR A 119 -19.51 -76.96 -9.33
CA THR A 119 -20.19 -76.24 -8.26
C THR A 119 -19.53 -74.89 -7.99
N LEU A 120 -20.28 -73.80 -8.16
CA LEU A 120 -19.84 -72.45 -7.82
C LEU A 120 -20.79 -71.86 -6.78
N ASP A 121 -20.25 -71.26 -5.71
CA ASP A 121 -21.02 -70.71 -4.59
C ASP A 121 -22.09 -71.67 -4.03
N GLY A 122 -21.79 -72.98 -3.99
CA GLY A 122 -22.73 -74.01 -3.53
C GLY A 122 -23.80 -74.43 -4.54
N HIS A 123 -23.75 -73.93 -5.78
CA HIS A 123 -24.70 -74.24 -6.84
C HIS A 123 -24.02 -75.00 -7.99
N ALA A 124 -24.56 -76.17 -8.37
CA ALA A 124 -24.10 -76.92 -9.53
C ALA A 124 -24.56 -76.24 -10.83
N ILE A 125 -23.68 -75.45 -11.45
CA ILE A 125 -24.01 -74.61 -12.62
C ILE A 125 -23.82 -75.35 -13.96
N GLY A 126 -23.12 -76.48 -13.94
CA GLY A 126 -22.75 -77.25 -15.11
C GLY A 126 -22.11 -78.58 -14.77
N THR A 127 -21.50 -79.22 -15.76
CA THR A 127 -20.79 -80.50 -15.58
C THR A 127 -19.54 -80.56 -16.45
N LEU A 128 -18.49 -81.21 -15.95
CA LEU A 128 -17.51 -81.87 -16.80
C LEU A 128 -17.97 -83.30 -17.04
N CYS A 129 -18.23 -83.68 -18.28
CA CYS A 129 -18.71 -85.02 -18.59
C CYS A 129 -17.89 -85.72 -19.68
N VAL A 130 -17.94 -87.04 -19.65
CA VAL A 130 -17.44 -87.95 -20.69
C VAL A 130 -18.58 -88.85 -21.15
N ILE A 131 -18.61 -89.13 -22.44
CA ILE A 131 -19.68 -89.85 -23.11
C ILE A 131 -19.07 -90.91 -24.02
N ASP A 132 -19.68 -92.09 -24.05
CA ASP A 132 -19.27 -93.19 -24.93
C ASP A 132 -20.47 -93.76 -25.70
N ARG A 133 -20.19 -94.33 -26.88
CA ARG A 133 -21.15 -95.01 -27.74
C ARG A 133 -21.28 -96.50 -27.41
N GLN A 134 -20.56 -96.97 -26.40
CA GLN A 134 -20.65 -98.31 -25.85
C GLN A 134 -20.93 -98.26 -24.34
N PRO A 135 -21.67 -99.22 -23.77
CA PRO A 135 -21.82 -99.34 -22.33
C PRO A 135 -20.46 -99.48 -21.63
N ARG A 136 -20.31 -98.86 -20.47
CA ARG A 136 -19.03 -98.81 -19.75
C ARG A 136 -19.24 -98.66 -18.25
N GLN A 137 -18.24 -99.05 -17.46
CA GLN A 137 -18.19 -98.76 -16.03
C GLN A 137 -16.81 -98.17 -15.70
N LEU A 138 -16.78 -97.05 -14.98
CA LEU A 138 -15.51 -96.43 -14.58
C LEU A 138 -14.84 -97.21 -13.45
N THR A 139 -13.51 -97.31 -13.53
CA THR A 139 -12.68 -97.74 -12.39
C THR A 139 -12.58 -96.62 -11.36
N GLU A 140 -12.22 -96.95 -10.11
CA GLU A 140 -12.12 -95.95 -9.05
C GLU A 140 -11.11 -94.84 -9.38
N ALA A 141 -9.95 -95.19 -9.93
CA ALA A 141 -8.96 -94.22 -10.40
C ALA A 141 -9.50 -93.29 -11.51
N GLN A 142 -10.40 -93.76 -12.37
CA GLN A 142 -11.04 -92.94 -13.39
C GLN A 142 -12.12 -92.01 -12.81
N ARG A 143 -12.82 -92.44 -11.75
CA ARG A 143 -13.75 -91.58 -11.00
C ARG A 143 -13.00 -90.45 -10.33
N GLU A 144 -11.95 -90.77 -9.57
CA GLU A 144 -11.08 -89.78 -8.91
C GLU A 144 -10.50 -88.78 -9.91
N MET A 145 -10.01 -89.27 -11.06
CA MET A 145 -9.47 -88.41 -12.13
C MET A 145 -10.53 -87.43 -12.68
N LEU A 146 -11.76 -87.89 -12.91
CA LEU A 146 -12.83 -87.02 -13.41
C LEU A 146 -13.25 -85.98 -12.37
N GLU A 147 -13.24 -86.35 -11.08
CA GLU A 147 -13.47 -85.42 -9.98
C GLU A 147 -12.37 -84.35 -9.89
N ASP A 148 -11.09 -84.74 -10.00
CA ASP A 148 -9.95 -83.83 -10.03
C ASP A 148 -10.04 -82.84 -11.19
N LEU A 149 -10.33 -83.33 -12.40
CA LEU A 149 -10.53 -82.48 -13.57
C LEU A 149 -11.75 -81.56 -13.39
N GLY A 150 -12.81 -82.03 -12.73
CA GLY A 150 -13.95 -81.22 -12.33
C GLY A 150 -13.59 -80.08 -11.38
N ARG A 151 -12.70 -80.34 -10.40
CA ARG A 151 -12.14 -79.30 -9.50
C ARG A 151 -11.36 -78.25 -10.28
N VAL A 152 -10.53 -78.66 -11.24
CA VAL A 152 -9.76 -77.73 -12.09
C VAL A 152 -10.70 -76.84 -12.93
N ALA A 153 -11.74 -77.41 -13.54
CA ALA A 153 -12.74 -76.64 -14.28
C ALA A 153 -13.49 -75.64 -13.38
N THR A 154 -13.80 -76.03 -12.15
CA THR A 154 -14.44 -75.15 -11.15
C THR A 154 -13.52 -74.00 -10.74
N HIS A 155 -12.23 -74.26 -10.49
CA HIS A 155 -11.24 -73.23 -10.21
C HIS A 155 -11.08 -72.24 -11.38
N TRP A 156 -11.11 -72.73 -12.63
CA TRP A 156 -11.10 -71.86 -13.80
C TRP A 156 -12.29 -70.89 -13.79
N MET A 157 -13.50 -71.37 -13.45
CA MET A 157 -14.70 -70.52 -13.38
C MET A 157 -14.59 -69.44 -12.30
N GLN A 158 -14.00 -69.78 -11.15
CA GLN A 158 -13.73 -68.81 -10.08
C GLN A 158 -12.72 -67.74 -10.53
N SER A 159 -11.63 -68.16 -11.18
CA SER A 159 -10.59 -67.26 -11.69
C SER A 159 -11.12 -66.34 -12.80
N TRP A 160 -11.93 -66.89 -13.72
CA TRP A 160 -12.62 -66.12 -14.76
C TRP A 160 -13.47 -64.99 -14.16
N ARG A 161 -14.28 -65.29 -13.13
CA ARG A 161 -15.11 -64.30 -12.45
C ARG A 161 -14.28 -63.18 -11.80
N GLN A 162 -13.17 -63.54 -11.16
CA GLN A 162 -12.28 -62.57 -10.51
C GLN A 162 -11.59 -61.67 -11.54
N SER A 163 -11.12 -62.22 -12.67
CA SER A 163 -10.49 -61.45 -13.73
C SER A 163 -11.44 -60.41 -14.33
N GLN A 164 -12.69 -60.81 -14.62
CA GLN A 164 -13.73 -59.90 -15.13
C GLN A 164 -14.02 -58.74 -14.16
N ALA A 165 -14.11 -59.03 -12.86
CA ALA A 165 -14.33 -58.01 -11.85
C ALA A 165 -13.14 -57.05 -11.71
N LEU A 166 -11.91 -57.57 -11.82
CA LEU A 166 -10.69 -56.76 -11.76
C LEU A 166 -10.58 -55.83 -12.97
N ASP A 167 -10.84 -56.33 -14.18
CA ASP A 167 -10.80 -55.53 -15.41
C ASP A 167 -11.81 -54.38 -15.37
N GLN A 168 -13.03 -54.63 -14.90
CA GLN A 168 -14.04 -53.58 -14.70
C GLN A 168 -13.59 -52.54 -13.68
N HIS A 169 -12.99 -52.96 -12.58
CA HIS A 169 -12.49 -52.04 -11.56
C HIS A 169 -11.33 -51.20 -12.08
N MET A 170 -10.42 -51.79 -12.85
CA MET A 170 -9.27 -51.11 -13.44
C MET A 170 -9.71 -50.04 -14.45
N HIS A 171 -10.64 -50.35 -15.35
CA HIS A 171 -11.20 -49.36 -16.28
C HIS A 171 -11.86 -48.19 -15.53
N HIS A 172 -12.64 -48.47 -14.48
CA HIS A 172 -13.25 -47.42 -13.68
C HIS A 172 -12.23 -46.54 -12.94
N LEU A 173 -11.13 -47.14 -12.45
CA LEU A 173 -10.04 -46.39 -11.82
C LEU A 173 -9.29 -45.52 -12.84
N GLU A 174 -9.02 -46.04 -14.03
CA GLU A 174 -8.38 -45.28 -15.12
C GLU A 174 -9.22 -44.07 -15.53
N GLU A 175 -10.54 -44.23 -15.71
CA GLU A 175 -11.46 -43.12 -15.97
C GLU A 175 -11.46 -42.07 -14.86
N ARG A 176 -11.44 -42.51 -13.58
CA ARG A 176 -11.38 -41.61 -12.43
C ARG A 176 -10.05 -40.88 -12.33
N VAL A 177 -8.92 -41.55 -12.62
CA VAL A 177 -7.60 -40.92 -12.64
C VAL A 177 -7.52 -39.92 -13.79
N ALA A 178 -8.01 -40.27 -14.98
CA ALA A 178 -8.04 -39.37 -16.13
C ALA A 178 -8.87 -38.10 -15.83
N THR A 179 -10.09 -38.28 -15.32
CA THR A 179 -10.97 -37.16 -14.92
C THR A 179 -10.31 -36.26 -13.87
N ARG A 180 -9.77 -36.84 -12.79
CA ARG A 180 -9.07 -36.07 -11.74
C ARG A 180 -7.82 -35.36 -12.23
N THR A 181 -7.06 -35.99 -13.13
CA THR A 181 -5.85 -35.38 -13.70
C THR A 181 -6.21 -34.18 -14.56
N GLN A 182 -7.32 -34.26 -15.30
CA GLN A 182 -7.82 -33.15 -16.10
C GLN A 182 -8.41 -32.02 -15.25
N GLU A 183 -9.19 -32.36 -14.21
CA GLU A 183 -9.67 -31.38 -13.21
C GLU A 183 -8.51 -30.65 -12.53
N LEU A 184 -7.46 -31.39 -12.12
CA LEU A 184 -6.27 -30.80 -11.51
C LEU A 184 -5.50 -29.90 -12.47
N ALA A 185 -5.36 -30.30 -13.74
CA ALA A 185 -4.70 -29.48 -14.76
C ALA A 185 -5.44 -28.16 -15.01
N LEU A 186 -6.77 -28.22 -15.11
CA LEU A 186 -7.62 -27.02 -15.25
C LEU A 186 -7.54 -26.12 -14.02
N ALA A 187 -7.61 -26.70 -12.81
CA ALA A 187 -7.47 -25.94 -11.56
C ALA A 187 -6.09 -25.28 -11.44
N LYS A 188 -5.02 -25.96 -11.87
CA LYS A 188 -3.66 -25.42 -11.90
C LYS A 188 -3.56 -24.25 -12.89
N GLN A 189 -4.07 -24.39 -14.11
CA GLN A 189 -4.07 -23.32 -15.10
C GLN A 189 -4.86 -22.10 -14.62
N ALA A 190 -6.02 -22.30 -13.99
CA ALA A 190 -6.81 -21.21 -13.43
C ALA A 190 -6.07 -20.48 -12.30
N ALA A 191 -5.35 -21.22 -11.45
CA ALA A 191 -4.53 -20.63 -10.38
C ALA A 191 -3.33 -19.84 -10.93
N GLU A 192 -2.64 -20.35 -11.95
CA GLU A 192 -1.53 -19.66 -12.62
C GLU A 192 -2.02 -18.37 -13.31
N ALA A 193 -3.12 -18.43 -14.06
CA ALA A 193 -3.72 -17.26 -14.70
C ALA A 193 -4.17 -16.20 -13.68
N ALA A 194 -4.74 -16.62 -12.54
CA ALA A 194 -5.10 -15.71 -11.46
C ALA A 194 -3.88 -15.02 -10.84
N ASN A 195 -2.75 -15.73 -10.70
CA ASN A 195 -1.52 -15.18 -10.15
C ASN A 195 -0.84 -14.18 -11.11
N GLU A 196 -0.87 -14.47 -12.42
CA GLU A 196 -0.42 -13.54 -13.46
C GLU A 196 -1.28 -12.27 -13.48
N ALA A 197 -2.61 -12.41 -13.45
CA ALA A 197 -3.54 -11.29 -13.40
C ALA A 197 -3.34 -10.43 -12.14
N LYS A 198 -3.13 -11.06 -10.98
CA LYS A 198 -2.79 -10.37 -9.71
C LYS A 198 -1.50 -9.56 -9.84
N SER A 199 -0.47 -10.15 -10.45
CA SER A 199 0.84 -9.50 -10.65
C SER A 199 0.76 -8.32 -11.62
N ALA A 200 0.04 -8.48 -12.72
CA ALA A 200 -0.19 -7.43 -13.71
C ALA A 200 -0.99 -6.26 -13.11
N PHE A 201 -2.05 -6.56 -12.35
CA PHE A 201 -2.85 -5.55 -11.66
C PHE A 201 -2.01 -4.73 -10.67
N LEU A 202 -1.18 -5.39 -9.86
CA LEU A 202 -0.32 -4.69 -8.90
C LEU A 202 0.74 -3.82 -9.61
N ALA A 203 1.29 -4.28 -10.73
CA ALA A 203 2.20 -3.49 -11.55
C ALA A 203 1.53 -2.21 -12.08
N THR A 204 0.33 -2.33 -12.64
CA THR A 204 -0.45 -1.17 -13.13
C THR A 204 -0.80 -0.22 -12.00
N MET A 205 -1.36 -0.74 -10.88
CA MET A 205 -1.69 0.08 -9.71
C MET A 205 -0.46 0.79 -9.13
N SER A 206 0.70 0.14 -9.13
CA SER A 206 1.93 0.78 -8.70
C SER A 206 2.29 1.96 -9.60
N HIS A 207 2.19 1.83 -10.92
CA HIS A 207 2.42 2.94 -11.85
C HIS A 207 1.41 4.09 -11.66
N GLU A 208 0.13 3.78 -11.48
CA GLU A 208 -0.94 4.75 -11.25
C GLU A 208 -0.81 5.50 -9.90
N ILE A 209 -0.24 4.85 -8.87
CA ILE A 209 0.03 5.49 -7.57
C ILE A 209 1.37 6.24 -7.60
N ARG A 210 2.40 5.71 -8.28
CA ARG A 210 3.74 6.31 -8.35
C ARG A 210 3.71 7.67 -9.04
N THR A 211 2.92 7.81 -10.10
CA THR A 211 2.82 9.06 -10.90
C THR A 211 2.37 10.28 -10.07
N PRO A 212 1.22 10.25 -9.35
CA PRO A 212 0.83 11.37 -8.49
C PRO A 212 1.77 11.55 -7.31
N MET A 213 2.32 10.46 -6.74
CA MET A 213 3.27 10.55 -5.62
C MET A 213 4.57 11.25 -6.01
N ASN A 214 5.08 11.00 -7.22
CA ASN A 214 6.24 11.72 -7.76
C ASN A 214 5.95 13.22 -7.95
N GLY A 215 4.72 13.57 -8.36
CA GLY A 215 4.26 14.96 -8.40
C GLY A 215 4.24 15.62 -7.01
N VAL A 216 3.74 14.93 -5.99
CA VAL A 216 3.73 15.40 -4.60
C VAL A 216 5.15 15.61 -4.09
N VAL A 217 6.05 14.64 -4.27
CA VAL A 217 7.47 14.75 -3.88
C VAL A 217 8.13 15.94 -4.58
N GLY A 218 7.90 16.11 -5.87
CA GLY A 218 8.44 17.23 -6.64
C GLY A 218 7.96 18.60 -6.14
N ILE A 219 6.68 18.73 -5.80
CA ILE A 219 6.10 19.97 -5.25
C ILE A 219 6.66 20.26 -3.86
N VAL A 220 6.80 19.24 -3.01
CA VAL A 220 7.35 19.38 -1.66
C VAL A 220 8.82 19.80 -1.71
N ASP A 221 9.61 19.22 -2.62
CA ASP A 221 11.01 19.63 -2.81
C ASP A 221 11.15 21.07 -3.33
N VAL A 222 10.19 21.56 -4.12
CA VAL A 222 10.10 22.96 -4.54
C VAL A 222 9.68 23.86 -3.37
N LEU A 223 8.69 23.45 -2.57
CA LEU A 223 8.25 24.16 -1.37
C LEU A 223 9.39 24.35 -0.38
N ARG A 224 10.20 23.31 -0.13
CA ARG A 224 11.37 23.36 0.78
C ARG A 224 12.46 24.35 0.36
N GLN A 225 12.42 24.80 -0.89
CA GLN A 225 13.38 25.77 -1.43
C GLN A 225 12.82 27.19 -1.49
N SER A 226 11.57 27.36 -1.08
CA SER A 226 10.99 28.66 -0.78
C SER A 226 11.33 29.09 0.65
N SER A 227 11.08 30.36 0.99
CA SER A 227 11.31 30.90 2.33
C SER A 227 10.28 30.34 3.33
N LEU A 228 10.44 29.08 3.73
CA LEU A 228 9.57 28.44 4.72
C LEU A 228 9.95 28.87 6.14
N THR A 229 8.95 29.04 7.00
CA THR A 229 9.19 29.12 8.44
C THR A 229 9.64 27.74 8.98
N PRO A 230 10.30 27.66 10.16
CA PRO A 230 10.73 26.37 10.73
C PRO A 230 9.60 25.34 10.85
N TYR A 231 8.40 25.78 11.25
CA TYR A 231 7.21 24.92 11.32
C TYR A 231 6.74 24.42 9.94
N GLN A 232 6.78 25.28 8.92
CA GLN A 232 6.44 24.89 7.54
C GLN A 232 7.49 23.97 6.91
N SER A 233 8.77 24.14 7.27
CA SER A 233 9.82 23.20 6.89
C SER A 233 9.57 21.83 7.49
N ASP A 234 9.23 21.75 8.78
CA ASP A 234 8.89 20.49 9.46
C ASP A 234 7.67 19.81 8.82
N LEU A 235 6.63 20.57 8.45
CA LEU A 235 5.48 20.04 7.72
C LEU A 235 5.85 19.52 6.33
N ALA A 236 6.67 20.26 5.59
CA ALA A 236 7.14 19.84 4.27
C ALA A 236 8.03 18.59 4.36
N ASP A 237 8.93 18.52 5.34
CA ASP A 237 9.74 17.34 5.64
C ASP A 237 8.84 16.14 5.99
N THR A 238 7.80 16.35 6.80
CA THR A 238 6.84 15.30 7.17
C THR A 238 6.05 14.76 5.96
N ILE A 239 5.60 15.64 5.05
CA ILE A 239 4.89 15.23 3.83
C ILE A 239 5.84 14.44 2.91
N ARG A 240 7.08 14.90 2.76
CA ARG A 240 8.10 14.22 1.96
C ARG A 240 8.41 12.83 2.51
N ASP A 241 8.65 12.73 3.81
CA ASP A 241 8.99 11.48 4.47
C ASP A 241 7.81 10.49 4.39
N SER A 242 6.57 10.99 4.52
CA SER A 242 5.36 10.18 4.33
C SER A 242 5.20 9.69 2.89
N ALA A 243 5.55 10.54 1.91
CA ALA A 243 5.48 10.18 0.49
C ALA A 243 6.50 9.09 0.12
N PHE A 244 7.75 9.21 0.59
CA PHE A 244 8.77 8.18 0.38
C PHE A 244 8.48 6.89 1.16
N ALA A 245 7.90 6.98 2.36
CA ALA A 245 7.45 5.80 3.09
C ALA A 245 6.38 5.04 2.29
N LEU A 246 5.43 5.75 1.68
CA LEU A 246 4.37 5.15 0.87
C LEU A 246 4.91 4.51 -0.43
N LEU A 247 5.84 5.19 -1.10
CA LEU A 247 6.54 4.63 -2.27
C LEU A 247 7.33 3.37 -1.91
N GLY A 248 8.02 3.36 -0.76
CA GLY A 248 8.71 2.17 -0.28
C GLY A 248 7.77 0.99 0.00
N ILE A 249 6.60 1.25 0.59
CA ILE A 249 5.58 0.20 0.80
C ILE A 249 5.07 -0.37 -0.53
N LEU A 250 4.87 0.50 -1.52
CA LEU A 250 4.43 0.11 -2.86
C LEU A 250 5.46 -0.80 -3.53
N ASP A 251 6.74 -0.43 -3.45
CA ASP A 251 7.85 -1.21 -4.00
C ASP A 251 8.01 -2.55 -3.27
N ASP A 252 7.85 -2.57 -1.93
CA ASP A 252 7.85 -3.80 -1.13
C ASP A 252 6.73 -4.77 -1.54
N ILE A 253 5.53 -4.27 -1.82
CA ILE A 253 4.39 -5.09 -2.27
C ILE A 253 4.63 -5.66 -3.68
N LEU A 254 5.21 -4.85 -4.57
CA LEU A 254 5.58 -5.29 -5.91
C LEU A 254 6.67 -6.36 -5.88
N ASP A 255 7.74 -6.12 -5.13
CA ASP A 255 8.84 -7.08 -4.98
C ASP A 255 8.31 -8.37 -4.36
N PHE A 256 7.45 -8.30 -3.34
CA PHE A 256 6.81 -9.47 -2.76
C PHE A 256 6.04 -10.29 -3.81
N SER A 257 5.25 -9.63 -4.64
CA SER A 257 4.42 -10.28 -5.68
C SER A 257 5.27 -10.91 -6.78
N LYS A 258 6.33 -10.22 -7.22
CA LYS A 258 7.29 -10.76 -8.21
C LYS A 258 8.02 -12.00 -7.69
N ILE A 259 8.37 -12.01 -6.41
CA ILE A 259 9.03 -13.17 -5.80
C ILE A 259 8.05 -14.34 -5.59
N GLU A 260 6.80 -14.05 -5.19
CA GLU A 260 5.74 -15.07 -5.07
C GLU A 260 5.45 -15.75 -6.42
N ALA A 261 5.49 -14.99 -7.51
CA ALA A 261 5.32 -15.51 -8.87
C ALA A 261 6.58 -16.18 -9.47
N GLY A 262 7.73 -16.17 -8.76
CA GLY A 262 8.98 -16.78 -9.25
C GLY A 262 9.66 -16.02 -10.38
N HIS A 263 9.27 -14.77 -10.65
CA HIS A 263 9.81 -13.94 -11.74
C HIS A 263 10.98 -13.03 -11.33
N LEU A 264 11.50 -13.18 -10.11
CA LEU A 264 12.67 -12.39 -9.66
C LEU A 264 13.96 -12.98 -10.24
N ALA A 265 14.53 -12.31 -11.25
CA ALA A 265 15.88 -12.57 -11.72
C ALA A 265 16.88 -11.73 -10.90
N LEU A 266 17.94 -12.37 -10.37
CA LEU A 266 19.03 -11.68 -9.70
C LEU A 266 20.09 -11.27 -10.72
N GLU A 267 20.57 -10.04 -10.62
CA GLU A 267 21.67 -9.55 -11.45
C GLU A 267 23.02 -9.99 -10.87
N SER A 268 24.02 -10.17 -11.75
CA SER A 268 25.38 -10.53 -11.34
C SER A 268 26.33 -9.45 -11.85
N GLU A 269 26.62 -8.48 -10.98
CA GLU A 269 27.41 -7.29 -11.29
C GLU A 269 28.60 -7.16 -10.33
N PRO A 270 29.69 -6.47 -10.71
CA PRO A 270 30.76 -6.12 -9.78
C PRO A 270 30.29 -5.15 -8.69
N VAL A 271 30.23 -5.62 -7.44
CA VAL A 271 29.82 -4.85 -6.26
C VAL A 271 31.01 -4.60 -5.32
N ALA A 272 31.27 -3.32 -5.03
CA ALA A 272 32.21 -2.92 -3.99
C ALA A 272 31.57 -3.05 -2.59
N LEU A 273 31.74 -4.21 -1.95
CA LEU A 273 31.02 -4.58 -0.72
C LEU A 273 31.19 -3.56 0.40
N LEU A 274 32.41 -3.05 0.62
CA LEU A 274 32.68 -2.01 1.62
C LEU A 274 31.83 -0.76 1.39
N ARG A 275 31.80 -0.24 0.15
CA ARG A 275 31.04 0.98 -0.19
C ARG A 275 29.53 0.77 -0.09
N LEU A 276 29.07 -0.44 -0.38
CA LEU A 276 27.67 -0.79 -0.24
C LEU A 276 27.24 -0.74 1.23
N VAL A 277 27.96 -1.44 2.11
CA VAL A 277 27.63 -1.50 3.55
C VAL A 277 27.77 -0.13 4.19
N GLU A 278 28.90 0.56 3.97
CA GLU A 278 29.12 1.91 4.50
C GLU A 278 28.08 2.91 3.96
N GLY A 279 27.73 2.84 2.67
CA GLY A 279 26.73 3.71 2.06
C GLY A 279 25.31 3.51 2.61
N VAL A 280 24.95 2.30 3.03
CA VAL A 280 23.69 2.04 3.73
C VAL A 280 23.71 2.62 5.15
N CYS A 281 24.79 2.41 5.89
CA CYS A 281 24.96 2.99 7.22
C CYS A 281 24.90 4.53 7.17
N ASP A 282 25.54 5.14 6.17
CA ASP A 282 25.52 6.59 5.94
C ASP A 282 24.12 7.16 5.76
N ALA A 283 23.28 6.47 5.00
CA ALA A 283 21.90 6.89 4.78
C ALA A 283 21.06 6.83 6.06
N LEU A 284 21.33 5.85 6.93
CA LEU A 284 20.60 5.66 8.20
C LEU A 284 21.19 6.45 9.38
N GLN A 285 22.40 7.01 9.24
CA GLN A 285 23.09 7.74 10.30
C GLN A 285 22.27 8.92 10.87
N PRO A 286 21.65 9.81 10.06
CA PRO A 286 20.84 10.91 10.60
C PRO A 286 19.63 10.41 11.41
N VAL A 287 19.02 9.31 10.98
CA VAL A 287 17.86 8.70 11.64
C VAL A 287 18.27 8.06 12.97
N ALA A 288 19.40 7.35 12.99
CA ALA A 288 19.94 6.75 14.20
C ALA A 288 20.30 7.84 15.24
N VAL A 289 20.95 8.92 14.81
CA VAL A 289 21.27 10.10 15.62
C VAL A 289 20.02 10.74 16.22
N ALA A 290 19.00 11.02 15.39
CA ALA A 290 17.75 11.61 15.86
C ALA A 290 17.07 10.75 16.94
N ARG A 291 17.26 9.44 16.86
CA ARG A 291 16.74 8.44 17.82
C ARG A 291 17.71 8.10 18.96
N ARG A 292 18.87 8.77 19.04
CA ARG A 292 19.94 8.53 20.04
C ARG A 292 20.45 7.08 20.05
N VAL A 293 20.60 6.50 18.87
CA VAL A 293 21.15 5.15 18.65
C VAL A 293 22.53 5.28 18.02
N SER A 294 23.54 4.62 18.61
CA SER A 294 24.89 4.51 18.02
C SER A 294 24.90 3.40 16.96
N LEU A 295 25.38 3.71 15.77
CA LEU A 295 25.54 2.78 14.66
C LEU A 295 27.02 2.49 14.46
N GLN A 296 27.41 1.22 14.37
CA GLN A 296 28.79 0.78 14.15
C GLN A 296 28.87 -0.13 12.92
N VAL A 297 29.91 0.03 12.11
CA VAL A 297 30.12 -0.74 10.87
C VAL A 297 31.51 -1.37 10.85
N PHE A 298 31.56 -2.66 10.47
CA PHE A 298 32.80 -3.38 10.21
C PHE A 298 32.64 -4.29 8.98
N VAL A 299 33.59 -4.21 8.06
CA VAL A 299 33.69 -5.09 6.88
C VAL A 299 35.10 -5.67 6.88
N ASP A 300 35.22 -6.98 7.04
CA ASP A 300 36.51 -7.66 7.16
C ASP A 300 37.41 -7.37 5.94
N PRO A 301 38.63 -6.81 6.13
CA PRO A 301 39.59 -6.61 5.04
C PRO A 301 40.02 -7.88 4.31
N ALA A 302 39.82 -9.07 4.90
CA ALA A 302 40.08 -10.34 4.24
C ALA A 302 39.07 -10.64 3.11
N LEU A 303 37.92 -9.96 3.08
CA LEU A 303 36.96 -10.08 1.99
C LEU A 303 37.51 -9.44 0.71
N PRO A 304 37.19 -10.00 -0.47
CA PRO A 304 37.54 -9.36 -1.73
C PRO A 304 36.87 -8.00 -1.85
N ALA A 305 37.63 -7.00 -2.33
CA ALA A 305 37.11 -5.64 -2.50
C ALA A 305 35.90 -5.59 -3.46
N TRP A 306 35.84 -6.52 -4.42
CA TRP A 306 34.78 -6.66 -5.40
C TRP A 306 34.21 -8.08 -5.40
N ILE A 307 32.90 -8.19 -5.29
CA ILE A 307 32.15 -9.45 -5.41
C ILE A 307 31.22 -9.38 -6.62
N LEU A 308 30.85 -10.52 -7.19
CA LEU A 308 29.77 -10.59 -8.19
C LEU A 308 28.45 -10.82 -7.45
N SER A 309 27.54 -9.85 -7.52
CA SER A 309 26.23 -9.91 -6.87
C SER A 309 25.29 -8.84 -7.42
N ASP A 310 24.03 -8.87 -6.99
CA ASP A 310 23.04 -7.81 -7.22
C ASP A 310 23.16 -6.73 -6.13
N VAL A 311 23.58 -5.51 -6.51
CA VAL A 311 23.78 -4.40 -5.58
C VAL A 311 22.48 -3.87 -4.98
N VAL A 312 21.40 -3.87 -5.76
CA VAL A 312 20.10 -3.32 -5.37
C VAL A 312 19.47 -4.21 -4.30
N ARG A 313 19.49 -5.53 -4.52
CA ARG A 313 18.90 -6.51 -3.60
C ARG A 313 19.73 -6.69 -2.32
N LEU A 314 21.07 -6.65 -2.42
CA LEU A 314 21.90 -6.61 -1.22
C LEU A 314 21.67 -5.34 -0.39
N ARG A 315 21.54 -4.17 -1.04
CA ARG A 315 21.18 -2.92 -0.37
C ARG A 315 19.85 -3.02 0.35
N GLN A 316 18.85 -3.63 -0.29
CA GLN A 316 17.51 -3.84 0.27
C GLN A 316 17.54 -4.72 1.52
N ILE A 317 18.27 -5.85 1.49
CA ILE A 317 18.46 -6.71 2.66
C ILE A 317 19.08 -5.91 3.82
N LEU A 318 20.16 -5.18 3.57
CA LEU A 318 20.85 -4.40 4.59
C LEU A 318 19.97 -3.27 5.15
N ASN A 319 19.29 -2.51 4.29
CA ASN A 319 18.35 -1.44 4.69
C ASN A 319 17.26 -1.97 5.62
N ASN A 320 16.62 -3.09 5.25
CA ASN A 320 15.52 -3.66 6.01
C ASN A 320 15.96 -4.17 7.38
N LEU A 321 17.12 -4.81 7.46
CA LEU A 321 17.66 -5.28 8.75
C LEU A 321 18.11 -4.10 9.64
N LEU A 322 18.82 -3.13 9.07
CA LEU A 322 19.36 -1.99 9.80
C LEU A 322 18.29 -1.00 10.27
N ALA A 323 17.33 -0.66 9.42
CA ALA A 323 16.24 0.23 9.79
C ALA A 323 15.42 -0.37 10.96
N ASN A 324 15.18 -1.69 10.93
CA ASN A 324 14.54 -2.39 12.04
C ASN A 324 15.41 -2.36 13.31
N ALA A 325 16.70 -2.66 13.20
CA ALA A 325 17.63 -2.60 14.34
C ALA A 325 17.66 -1.22 15.02
N VAL A 326 17.74 -0.14 14.24
CA VAL A 326 17.71 1.24 14.75
C VAL A 326 16.36 1.55 15.41
N LYS A 327 15.26 1.15 14.77
CA LYS A 327 13.89 1.37 15.25
C LYS A 327 13.64 0.69 16.60
N PHE A 328 14.07 -0.56 16.77
CA PHE A 328 13.83 -1.35 18.00
C PHE A 328 14.88 -1.13 19.11
N SER A 329 15.96 -0.40 18.80
CA SER A 329 16.97 0.05 19.79
C SER A 329 16.71 1.46 20.33
N ALA A 330 15.72 2.17 19.79
CA ALA A 330 15.37 3.52 20.18
C ALA A 330 14.46 3.56 21.42
N GLY A 331 14.57 4.63 22.23
CA GLY A 331 13.66 4.89 23.35
C GLY A 331 13.79 3.95 24.56
N LEU A 332 14.91 3.24 24.68
CA LEU A 332 15.25 2.40 25.82
C LEU A 332 15.82 3.24 26.98
N GLU A 333 15.83 2.68 28.20
CA GLU A 333 16.52 3.29 29.36
C GLU A 333 18.05 3.32 29.18
N ARG A 334 18.58 2.43 28.33
CA ARG A 334 20.00 2.38 27.95
C ARG A 334 20.24 3.03 26.59
N ALA A 335 21.47 3.45 26.33
CA ALA A 335 21.86 3.95 25.01
C ALA A 335 21.68 2.85 23.95
N GLY A 336 20.93 3.15 22.89
CA GLY A 336 20.73 2.23 21.77
C GLY A 336 22.03 2.00 21.01
N GLN A 337 22.29 0.75 20.62
CA GLN A 337 23.48 0.34 19.88
C GLN A 337 23.10 -0.67 18.79
N VAL A 338 23.55 -0.39 17.58
CA VAL A 338 23.39 -1.25 16.41
C VAL A 338 24.76 -1.46 15.77
N ARG A 339 25.10 -2.71 15.45
CA ARG A 339 26.37 -3.09 14.82
C ARG A 339 26.11 -3.90 13.57
N VAL A 340 26.83 -3.58 12.51
CA VAL A 340 26.84 -4.31 11.24
C VAL A 340 28.21 -4.90 11.02
N ARG A 341 28.25 -6.18 10.67
CA ARG A 341 29.48 -6.93 10.44
C ARG A 341 29.36 -7.72 9.14
N ALA A 342 30.36 -7.61 8.27
CA ALA A 342 30.51 -8.44 7.09
C ALA A 342 31.81 -9.23 7.16
N GLU A 343 31.73 -10.56 7.09
CA GLU A 343 32.86 -11.48 7.23
C GLU A 343 32.80 -12.64 6.23
N ALA A 344 33.93 -13.27 5.95
CA ALA A 344 33.97 -14.52 5.19
C ALA A 344 33.79 -15.72 6.12
N LEU A 345 32.93 -16.67 5.75
CA LEU A 345 32.82 -17.98 6.37
C LEU A 345 33.43 -19.03 5.44
N GLY A 346 34.73 -19.30 5.61
CA GLY A 346 35.51 -20.10 4.67
C GLY A 346 35.85 -19.31 3.41
N GLU A 347 36.07 -19.99 2.27
CA GLU A 347 36.50 -19.33 1.03
C GLU A 347 35.32 -18.83 0.16
N ASP A 348 34.13 -19.40 0.36
CA ASP A 348 33.00 -19.34 -0.60
C ASP A 348 31.71 -18.76 -0.01
N ARG A 349 31.71 -18.27 1.24
CA ARG A 349 30.50 -17.70 1.86
C ARG A 349 30.75 -16.36 2.51
N LEU A 350 29.81 -15.43 2.31
CA LEU A 350 29.73 -14.13 2.94
C LEU A 350 28.70 -14.20 4.07
N VAL A 351 29.07 -13.73 5.26
CA VAL A 351 28.18 -13.59 6.41
C VAL A 351 27.98 -12.10 6.70
N LEU A 352 26.72 -11.66 6.63
CA LEU A 352 26.28 -10.33 7.03
C LEU A 352 25.51 -10.46 8.35
N GLN A 353 26.02 -9.83 9.40
CA GLN A 353 25.41 -9.86 10.73
C GLN A 353 24.98 -8.45 11.14
N VAL A 354 23.71 -8.31 11.52
CA VAL A 354 23.15 -7.09 12.11
C VAL A 354 22.74 -7.40 13.54
N ARG A 355 23.41 -6.75 14.50
CA ARG A 355 23.17 -6.92 15.93
C ARG A 355 22.63 -5.64 16.53
N ASP A 356 21.57 -5.77 17.32
CA ASP A 356 20.98 -4.68 18.07
C ASP A 356 20.94 -4.98 19.57
N ASN A 357 20.83 -3.94 20.40
CA ASN A 357 20.58 -4.06 21.83
C ASN A 357 19.14 -3.67 22.19
N GLY A 358 18.20 -3.93 21.27
CA GLY A 358 16.80 -3.56 21.34
C GLY A 358 15.97 -4.31 22.38
N ILE A 359 14.65 -4.24 22.19
CA ILE A 359 13.65 -4.95 23.02
C ILE A 359 13.74 -6.47 22.95
N GLY A 360 14.40 -7.02 21.92
CA GLY A 360 14.47 -8.46 21.66
C GLY A 360 13.12 -9.10 21.28
N LEU A 361 13.16 -10.37 20.91
CA LEU A 361 12.03 -11.16 20.40
C LEU A 361 11.81 -12.42 21.26
N PRO A 362 10.57 -12.73 21.66
CA PRO A 362 10.25 -14.01 22.32
C PRO A 362 10.37 -15.19 21.34
N ALA A 363 10.59 -16.40 21.86
CA ALA A 363 10.82 -17.60 21.04
C ALA A 363 9.67 -17.91 20.06
N SER A 364 8.43 -17.63 20.46
CA SER A 364 7.24 -17.78 19.59
C SER A 364 7.20 -16.78 18.43
N ALA A 365 7.76 -15.57 18.62
CA ALA A 365 7.86 -14.57 17.56
C ALA A 365 9.03 -14.86 16.62
N GLN A 366 10.16 -15.37 17.12
CA GLN A 366 11.33 -15.72 16.29
C GLN A 366 10.99 -16.73 15.19
N ALA A 367 10.09 -17.68 15.46
CA ALA A 367 9.65 -18.68 14.48
C ALA A 367 8.83 -18.09 13.32
N ARG A 368 8.14 -16.96 13.55
CA ARG A 368 7.16 -16.38 12.61
C ARG A 368 7.54 -14.98 12.11
N VAL A 369 8.66 -14.42 12.57
CA VAL A 369 9.09 -13.06 12.23
C VAL A 369 9.40 -12.86 10.73
N PHE A 370 9.59 -13.96 10.00
CA PHE A 370 9.81 -13.95 8.55
C PHE A 370 8.54 -14.28 7.75
N ASP A 371 7.41 -14.54 8.40
CA ASP A 371 6.14 -14.83 7.74
C ASP A 371 5.50 -13.51 7.26
N PRO A 372 4.83 -13.50 6.09
CA PRO A 372 4.26 -12.28 5.54
C PRO A 372 3.19 -11.69 6.45
N PHE A 373 3.22 -10.36 6.64
CA PHE A 373 2.24 -9.61 7.44
C PHE A 373 2.18 -9.98 8.94
N GLU A 374 3.06 -10.85 9.43
CA GLU A 374 3.16 -11.14 10.86
C GLU A 374 3.88 -10.01 11.61
N GLN A 375 3.29 -9.59 12.73
CA GLN A 375 3.85 -8.62 13.66
C GLN A 375 3.87 -9.23 15.07
N ALA A 376 4.99 -9.07 15.77
CA ALA A 376 5.27 -9.84 16.99
C ALA A 376 4.25 -9.66 18.14
N GLU A 377 3.49 -8.56 18.24
CA GLU A 377 2.41 -8.36 19.22
C GLU A 377 1.48 -7.15 18.91
N GLY A 378 0.20 -7.20 19.30
CA GLY A 378 -0.78 -6.11 19.10
C GLY A 378 -0.56 -4.85 19.96
N SER A 379 0.39 -4.86 20.90
CA SER A 379 0.74 -3.72 21.76
C SER A 379 1.85 -2.83 21.16
N THR A 380 2.73 -3.41 20.33
CA THR A 380 3.85 -2.73 19.66
C THR A 380 3.44 -2.03 18.36
N SER A 381 2.29 -2.38 17.78
CA SER A 381 1.74 -1.74 16.57
C SER A 381 1.41 -0.25 16.77
N ARG A 382 0.95 0.13 17.96
CA ARG A 382 0.60 1.53 18.31
C ARG A 382 1.82 2.45 18.48
N ARG A 383 3.01 1.90 18.73
CA ARG A 383 4.21 2.69 19.06
C ARG A 383 5.26 2.72 17.96
N TYR A 384 5.30 1.71 17.09
CA TYR A 384 6.42 1.52 16.16
C TYR A 384 6.09 1.34 14.68
N GLY A 385 4.85 1.05 14.25
CA GLY A 385 4.35 1.12 12.85
C GLY A 385 5.16 0.41 11.74
N GLY A 386 4.53 -0.44 10.91
CA GLY A 386 5.17 -1.04 9.73
C GLY A 386 4.25 -2.02 8.98
N THR A 387 4.63 -2.44 7.77
CA THR A 387 3.83 -3.38 6.93
C THR A 387 3.98 -4.85 7.32
N GLY A 388 5.05 -5.20 8.07
CA GLY A 388 5.42 -6.59 8.35
C GLY A 388 6.05 -7.33 7.16
N LEU A 389 6.27 -6.65 6.03
CA LEU A 389 6.79 -7.30 4.82
C LEU A 389 8.32 -7.37 4.76
N GLY A 390 9.04 -6.39 5.31
CA GLY A 390 10.49 -6.24 5.11
C GLY A 390 11.32 -7.47 5.46
N LEU A 391 11.02 -8.19 6.56
CA LEU A 391 11.76 -9.41 6.94
C LEU A 391 11.37 -10.62 6.08
N SER A 392 10.11 -10.72 5.67
CA SER A 392 9.66 -11.76 4.73
C SER A 392 10.31 -11.60 3.34
N ILE A 393 10.48 -10.35 2.88
CA ILE A 393 11.23 -10.01 1.66
C ILE A 393 12.71 -10.39 1.84
N CYS A 394 13.33 -10.06 2.97
CA CYS A 394 14.72 -10.46 3.24
C CYS A 394 14.91 -11.97 3.12
N ARG A 395 14.04 -12.79 3.74
CA ARG A 395 14.15 -14.25 3.67
C ARG A 395 14.05 -14.76 2.23
N ARG A 396 13.13 -14.22 1.46
CA ARG A 396 12.95 -14.63 0.06
C ARG A 396 14.11 -14.19 -0.84
N LEU A 397 14.61 -12.97 -0.69
CA LEU A 397 15.80 -12.49 -1.41
C LEU A 397 17.03 -13.33 -1.07
N VAL A 398 17.27 -13.60 0.22
CA VAL A 398 18.38 -14.45 0.67
C VAL A 398 18.26 -15.87 0.09
N THR A 399 17.05 -16.43 0.05
CA THR A 399 16.78 -17.73 -0.58
C THR A 399 17.07 -17.68 -2.10
N ALA A 400 16.68 -16.59 -2.79
CA ALA A 400 16.97 -16.40 -4.21
C ALA A 400 18.48 -16.34 -4.50
N PHE A 401 19.27 -15.74 -3.60
CA PHE A 401 20.74 -15.76 -3.65
C PHE A 401 21.35 -17.15 -3.36
N GLY A 402 20.55 -18.16 -2.99
CA GLY A 402 21.03 -19.47 -2.54
C GLY A 402 21.62 -19.44 -1.12
N GLY A 403 21.21 -18.47 -0.31
CA GLY A 403 21.65 -18.25 1.06
C GLY A 403 20.67 -18.70 2.14
N ASP A 404 20.98 -18.38 3.39
CA ASP A 404 20.14 -18.63 4.58
C ASP A 404 20.11 -17.41 5.51
N ILE A 405 18.98 -17.16 6.17
CA ILE A 405 18.82 -16.08 7.16
C ILE A 405 18.32 -16.65 8.49
N ARG A 406 18.94 -16.23 9.59
CA ARG A 406 18.57 -16.64 10.95
C ARG A 406 18.49 -15.46 11.89
N VAL A 407 17.69 -15.62 12.94
CA VAL A 407 17.59 -14.66 14.04
C VAL A 407 17.85 -15.38 15.35
N GLU A 408 18.68 -14.77 16.19
CA GLU A 408 18.87 -15.17 17.57
C GLU A 408 18.54 -13.97 18.45
N SER A 409 17.60 -14.13 19.38
CA SER A 409 17.17 -13.01 20.22
C SER A 409 16.74 -13.46 21.60
N THR A 410 16.89 -12.58 22.59
CA THR A 410 16.36 -12.76 23.94
C THR A 410 15.63 -11.48 24.34
N PRO A 411 14.38 -11.56 24.85
CA PRO A 411 13.65 -10.38 25.31
C PRO A 411 14.47 -9.54 26.29
N GLY A 412 14.56 -8.23 26.04
CA GLY A 412 15.33 -7.25 26.81
C GLY A 412 16.84 -7.24 26.53
N GLN A 413 17.38 -8.14 25.71
CA GLN A 413 18.82 -8.19 25.38
C GLN A 413 19.16 -7.85 23.93
N GLY A 414 18.14 -7.66 23.07
CA GLY A 414 18.29 -7.35 21.65
C GLY A 414 18.21 -8.57 20.73
N ALA A 415 18.48 -8.37 19.45
CA ALA A 415 18.49 -9.42 18.44
C ALA A 415 19.77 -9.42 17.58
N VAL A 416 20.07 -10.59 17.02
CA VAL A 416 21.16 -10.81 16.07
C VAL A 416 20.56 -11.47 14.83
N PHE A 417 20.54 -10.74 13.73
CA PHE A 417 20.17 -11.26 12.42
C PHE A 417 21.44 -11.65 11.66
N THR A 418 21.52 -12.91 11.22
CA THR A 418 22.66 -13.46 10.49
C THR A 418 22.20 -13.91 9.11
N VAL A 419 22.74 -13.29 8.06
CA VAL A 419 22.50 -13.62 6.66
C VAL A 419 23.75 -14.27 6.08
N THR A 420 23.61 -15.45 5.49
CA THR A 420 24.71 -16.19 4.85
C THR A 420 24.44 -16.27 3.35
N LEU A 421 25.35 -15.77 2.52
CA LEU A 421 25.25 -15.73 1.06
C LEU A 421 26.45 -16.42 0.40
N PRO A 422 26.32 -16.95 -0.84
CA PRO A 422 27.48 -17.37 -1.62
C PRO A 422 28.39 -16.17 -1.93
N LEU A 423 29.70 -16.35 -1.73
CA LEU A 423 30.70 -15.34 -2.03
C LEU A 423 31.31 -15.62 -3.41
N GLN A 424 30.87 -14.89 -4.43
CA GLN A 424 31.46 -14.95 -5.76
C GLN A 424 32.50 -13.84 -5.93
N ARG A 425 33.76 -14.22 -6.16
CA ARG A 425 34.86 -13.25 -6.36
C ARG A 425 34.77 -12.65 -7.76
N CYS A 426 34.98 -11.34 -7.88
CA CYS A 426 35.07 -10.68 -9.18
C CYS A 426 36.50 -10.78 -9.74
N GLU A 427 36.69 -11.49 -10.85
CA GLU A 427 38.02 -11.67 -11.48
C GLU A 427 38.54 -10.42 -12.20
N ARG A 428 37.64 -9.55 -12.69
CA ARG A 428 37.97 -8.29 -13.38
C ARG A 428 37.38 -7.09 -12.64
N ALA A 429 38.10 -6.61 -11.63
CA ALA A 429 37.75 -5.35 -10.97
C ALA A 429 37.74 -4.19 -11.98
N PRO A 430 36.72 -3.30 -11.98
CA PRO A 430 36.71 -2.11 -12.80
C PRO A 430 37.95 -1.24 -12.52
N ALA A 431 38.65 -0.80 -13.57
CA ALA A 431 39.78 0.13 -13.49
C ALA A 431 39.29 1.53 -13.10
N THR A 432 38.86 1.68 -11.86
CA THR A 432 38.57 2.99 -11.26
C THR A 432 39.82 3.46 -10.53
N HIS A 433 40.11 4.75 -10.61
CA HIS A 433 41.14 5.41 -9.82
C HIS A 433 40.82 5.23 -8.33
N PHE A 434 41.22 4.10 -7.74
CA PHE A 434 41.29 3.98 -6.30
C PHE A 434 42.22 5.10 -5.82
N GLU A 435 41.75 5.90 -4.85
CA GLU A 435 42.69 6.58 -3.95
C GLU A 435 43.69 5.51 -3.54
N ARG A 436 44.98 5.70 -3.82
CA ARG A 436 46.02 4.80 -3.29
C ARG A 436 45.72 4.68 -1.80
N GLU A 437 45.20 3.53 -1.35
CA GLU A 437 44.96 3.31 0.08
C GLU A 437 46.28 3.65 0.76
N ALA A 438 46.24 4.55 1.75
CA ALA A 438 47.44 5.10 2.33
C ALA A 438 48.30 3.93 2.82
N GLU A 439 49.43 3.67 2.16
CA GLU A 439 50.29 2.55 2.52
C GLU A 439 50.88 2.86 3.90
N LEU A 440 50.43 2.14 4.92
CA LEU A 440 50.83 2.32 6.32
C LEU A 440 51.99 1.39 6.72
N SER A 441 52.63 0.75 5.74
CA SER A 441 53.80 -0.11 5.89
C SER A 441 54.88 0.54 6.77
N GLY A 442 55.38 -0.23 7.74
CA GLY A 442 56.44 0.19 8.66
C GLY A 442 56.01 1.11 9.82
N LEU A 443 54.71 1.31 10.04
CA LEU A 443 54.17 2.07 11.18
C LEU A 443 53.89 1.17 12.39
N GLN A 444 54.19 1.66 13.60
CA GLN A 444 53.73 1.04 14.84
C GLN A 444 52.47 1.76 15.34
N GLY A 445 51.38 1.03 15.54
CA GLY A 445 50.11 1.55 16.02
C GLY A 445 49.75 1.03 17.41
N HIS A 446 49.28 1.91 18.29
CA HIS A 446 48.67 1.53 19.56
C HIS A 446 47.22 1.99 19.59
N VAL A 447 46.28 1.09 19.86
CA VAL A 447 44.83 1.40 19.88
C VAL A 447 44.29 1.22 21.29
N LEU A 448 43.75 2.28 21.88
CA LEU A 448 43.04 2.27 23.16
C LEU A 448 41.65 2.88 22.97
N LEU A 449 40.62 2.03 22.92
CA LEU A 449 39.21 2.42 22.83
C LEU A 449 38.42 1.86 24.02
N ASP A 450 37.30 2.52 24.35
CA ASP A 450 36.39 2.07 25.41
C ASP A 450 35.66 0.76 25.04
N ASP A 451 35.46 0.48 23.74
CA ASP A 451 34.86 -0.75 23.23
C ASP A 451 35.94 -1.74 22.73
N PRO A 452 36.14 -2.89 23.41
CA PRO A 452 37.14 -3.88 23.03
C PRO A 452 36.93 -4.50 21.64
N GLN A 453 35.68 -4.60 21.18
CA GLN A 453 35.38 -5.15 19.86
C GLN A 453 35.77 -4.15 18.77
N GLN A 454 35.40 -2.89 18.95
CA GLN A 454 35.77 -1.81 18.03
C GLN A 454 37.30 -1.64 17.96
N ALA A 455 37.99 -1.80 19.10
CA ALA A 455 39.46 -1.77 19.13
C ALA A 455 40.06 -2.87 18.25
N ARG A 456 39.54 -4.11 18.35
CA ARG A 456 39.98 -5.22 17.50
C ARG A 456 39.70 -4.95 16.01
N ASP A 457 38.52 -4.45 15.70
CA ASP A 457 38.08 -4.14 14.35
C ASP A 457 38.99 -3.09 13.68
N TRP A 458 39.32 -2.02 14.40
CA TRP A 458 40.23 -0.98 13.91
C TRP A 458 41.69 -1.44 13.84
N CYS A 459 42.13 -2.29 14.78
CA CYS A 459 43.43 -2.97 14.68
C CYS A 459 43.50 -3.82 13.38
N ALA A 460 42.42 -4.52 13.01
CA ALA A 460 42.34 -5.27 11.75
C ALA A 460 42.49 -4.35 10.52
N TYR A 461 41.80 -3.20 10.48
CA TYR A 461 41.92 -2.23 9.39
C TYR A 461 43.33 -1.69 9.21
N LEU A 462 43.98 -1.32 10.32
CA LEU A 462 45.34 -0.79 10.29
C LEU A 462 46.37 -1.86 9.91
N THR A 463 46.19 -3.10 10.38
CA THR A 463 47.05 -4.24 10.03
C THR A 463 46.95 -4.57 8.54
N ALA A 464 45.73 -4.57 7.99
CA ALA A 464 45.50 -4.78 6.57
C ALA A 464 46.12 -3.69 5.68
N ALA A 465 46.25 -2.46 6.20
CA ALA A 465 46.95 -1.35 5.53
C ALA A 465 48.49 -1.38 5.70
N GLY A 466 49.04 -2.38 6.40
CA GLY A 466 50.48 -2.60 6.56
C GLY A 466 51.11 -2.11 7.88
N ALA A 467 50.32 -1.59 8.83
CA ALA A 467 50.82 -1.18 10.14
C ALA A 467 50.97 -2.37 11.11
N GLN A 468 51.96 -2.33 12.00
CA GLN A 468 52.06 -3.25 13.14
C GLN A 468 51.29 -2.67 14.32
N VAL A 469 50.13 -3.24 14.65
CA VAL A 469 49.21 -2.66 15.64
C VAL A 469 49.03 -3.55 16.86
N GLN A 470 49.03 -2.94 18.05
CA GLN A 470 48.71 -3.59 19.32
C GLN A 470 47.53 -2.88 19.98
N CYS A 471 46.51 -3.65 20.37
CA CYS A 471 45.34 -3.13 21.06
C CYS A 471 45.53 -3.22 22.59
N TRP A 472 45.05 -2.22 23.32
CA TRP A 472 45.20 -2.09 24.77
C TRP A 472 43.83 -1.92 25.42
N SER A 473 43.61 -2.57 26.56
CA SER A 473 42.38 -2.45 27.35
C SER A 473 42.55 -1.55 28.59
N ASP A 474 43.79 -1.20 28.92
CA ASP A 474 44.15 -0.40 30.08
C ASP A 474 45.18 0.67 29.68
N ALA A 475 44.88 1.91 30.03
CA ALA A 475 45.77 3.04 29.78
C ALA A 475 47.11 2.84 30.49
N ASP A 476 47.13 2.33 31.73
CA ASP A 476 48.38 2.17 32.51
C ASP A 476 49.29 1.09 31.92
N ALA A 477 48.72 0.06 31.30
CA ALA A 477 49.46 -0.94 30.52
C ALA A 477 50.06 -0.35 29.25
N LEU A 478 49.30 0.48 28.51
CA LEU A 478 49.79 1.19 27.32
C LEU A 478 50.98 2.11 27.69
N TRP A 479 50.86 2.87 28.77
CA TRP A 479 51.93 3.79 29.19
C TRP A 479 53.22 3.05 29.59
N ARG A 480 53.13 1.91 30.27
CA ARG A 480 54.30 1.07 30.58
C ARG A 480 54.98 0.56 29.32
N ALA A 481 54.19 0.11 28.34
CA ALA A 481 54.72 -0.38 27.07
C ALA A 481 55.37 0.71 26.23
N LEU A 482 54.83 1.93 26.25
CA LEU A 482 55.42 3.11 25.59
C LEU A 482 56.69 3.60 26.31
N ALA A 483 56.82 3.37 27.63
CA ALA A 483 58.00 3.73 28.41
C ALA A 483 59.16 2.73 28.26
N ASP A 484 58.86 1.43 28.16
CA ASP A 484 59.87 0.35 28.08
C ASP A 484 60.48 0.19 26.68
N ARG A 485 59.87 0.72 25.62
CA ARG A 485 60.33 0.63 24.23
C ARG A 485 60.58 2.00 23.62
N ARG A 486 61.81 2.26 23.15
CA ARG A 486 62.03 3.32 22.16
C ARG A 486 61.50 2.82 20.81
N PRO A 487 60.61 3.58 20.13
CA PRO A 487 60.04 3.13 18.87
C PRO A 487 61.11 3.18 17.75
N ASP A 488 61.32 2.06 17.05
CA ASP A 488 62.21 1.95 15.88
C ASP A 488 61.59 2.53 14.58
N GLY A 489 60.62 3.45 14.70
CA GLY A 489 59.89 4.04 13.58
C GLY A 489 58.78 5.01 14.02
N PRO A 490 58.01 5.60 13.09
CA PRO A 490 56.90 6.48 13.43
C PRO A 490 55.78 5.71 14.14
N THR A 491 55.37 6.18 15.31
CA THR A 491 54.36 5.53 16.16
C THR A 491 53.10 6.38 16.24
N VAL A 492 51.94 5.78 15.98
CA VAL A 492 50.62 6.43 16.10
C VAL A 492 49.82 5.83 17.25
N VAL A 493 49.20 6.68 18.07
CA VAL A 493 48.32 6.26 19.16
C VAL A 493 46.90 6.73 18.89
N LEU A 494 45.98 5.78 18.77
CA LEU A 494 44.54 6.05 18.72
C LEU A 494 44.02 6.08 20.15
N TRP A 495 43.52 7.24 20.55
CA TRP A 495 43.21 7.54 21.95
C TRP A 495 41.74 7.92 22.12
N GLN A 496 41.05 7.12 22.92
CA GLN A 496 39.73 7.41 23.45
C GLN A 496 39.69 7.06 24.93
N THR A 497 39.11 7.93 25.74
CA THR A 497 38.86 7.67 27.16
C THR A 497 37.49 8.21 27.56
N ARG A 498 36.85 7.58 28.56
CA ARG A 498 35.56 8.03 29.12
C ARG A 498 35.52 9.49 29.59
N GLN A 499 36.67 10.10 29.91
CA GLN A 499 36.76 11.49 30.34
C GLN A 499 37.00 12.47 29.19
N ASN A 500 37.16 11.97 27.95
CA ASN A 500 37.47 12.70 26.73
C ASN A 500 38.53 13.81 26.91
N ARG A 501 39.58 13.50 27.68
CA ARG A 501 40.69 14.43 27.92
C ARG A 501 41.64 14.44 26.73
N ASP A 502 42.21 15.62 26.46
CA ASP A 502 43.22 15.80 25.43
C ASP A 502 44.40 14.83 25.69
N PRO A 503 44.74 13.97 24.71
CA PRO A 503 45.88 13.07 24.83
C PRO A 503 47.20 13.82 25.06
N ALA A 504 47.38 15.02 24.48
CA ALA A 504 48.60 15.81 24.65
C ALA A 504 48.74 16.35 26.09
N GLU A 505 47.64 16.77 26.71
CA GLU A 505 47.61 17.20 28.12
C GLU A 505 47.88 16.01 29.06
N THR A 506 47.24 14.87 28.79
CA THR A 506 47.40 13.64 29.60
C THR A 506 48.83 13.09 29.54
N THR A 507 49.46 13.16 28.37
CA THR A 507 50.87 12.78 28.16
C THR A 507 51.82 13.68 28.97
N ARG A 508 51.60 15.01 28.94
CA ARG A 508 52.43 15.98 29.69
C ARG A 508 52.35 15.79 31.19
N VAL A 509 51.16 15.47 31.72
CA VAL A 509 50.96 15.26 33.17
C VAL A 509 51.60 13.96 33.67
N ARG A 510 51.57 12.88 32.88
CA ARG A 510 52.10 11.57 33.30
C ARG A 510 53.60 11.40 33.07
N MET A 511 54.20 12.04 32.06
CA MET A 511 55.63 11.87 31.74
C MET A 511 56.58 12.82 32.50
N ARG A 512 56.12 13.56 33.53
CA ARG A 512 56.92 14.36 34.48
C ARG A 512 58.23 14.96 33.91
N GLY A 513 58.13 15.73 32.83
CA GLY A 513 59.25 16.54 32.34
C GLY A 513 60.31 15.84 31.50
N GLU A 514 60.16 14.56 31.13
CA GLU A 514 60.94 13.99 30.03
C GLU A 514 60.31 14.40 28.68
N ALA A 515 61.13 14.88 27.75
CA ALA A 515 60.68 15.29 26.42
C ALA A 515 59.95 14.12 25.74
N VAL A 516 58.68 14.34 25.36
CA VAL A 516 57.88 13.41 24.56
C VAL A 516 58.77 12.87 23.45
N ALA A 517 58.93 11.54 23.38
CA ALA A 517 59.82 10.90 22.42
C ALA A 517 59.55 11.46 21.01
N PRO A 518 60.56 11.98 20.29
CA PRO A 518 60.36 12.53 18.96
C PRO A 518 59.87 11.42 18.03
N GLY A 519 58.62 11.55 17.53
CA GLY A 519 58.01 10.58 16.62
C GLY A 519 56.66 10.00 17.05
N LEU A 520 56.13 10.35 18.22
CA LEU A 520 54.79 9.91 18.67
C LEU A 520 53.68 10.82 18.14
N GLN A 521 52.76 10.25 17.38
CA GLN A 521 51.62 10.93 16.75
C GLN A 521 50.30 10.45 17.37
N TRP A 522 49.28 11.31 17.39
CA TRP A 522 48.02 11.09 18.08
C TRP A 522 46.83 11.24 17.14
N VAL A 523 45.92 10.26 17.21
CA VAL A 523 44.57 10.36 16.67
C VAL A 523 43.60 10.37 17.85
N TRP A 524 43.07 11.54 18.16
CA TRP A 524 42.12 11.75 19.25
C TRP A 524 40.69 11.55 18.76
N LEU A 525 39.96 10.64 19.40
CA LEU A 525 38.58 10.32 19.07
C LEU A 525 37.61 11.08 19.95
N THR A 526 36.73 11.88 19.33
CA THR A 526 35.74 12.71 20.02
C THR A 526 34.30 12.33 19.66
N PRO A 527 33.32 12.51 20.57
CA PRO A 527 31.91 12.44 20.19
C PRO A 527 31.56 13.52 19.17
N GLY A 528 30.97 13.13 18.05
CA GLY A 528 30.70 14.05 16.93
C GLY A 528 30.38 13.32 15.63
N GLN A 529 30.00 14.06 14.58
CA GLN A 529 29.47 13.49 13.33
C GLN A 529 30.29 13.88 12.10
N ARG A 530 31.46 14.51 12.28
CA ARG A 530 32.27 15.02 11.18
C ARG A 530 33.09 13.90 10.56
N ARG A 531 32.85 13.66 9.27
CA ARG A 531 33.51 12.59 8.50
C ARG A 531 34.99 12.83 8.23
N ASN A 532 35.39 14.10 8.12
CA ASN A 532 36.76 14.46 7.79
C ASN A 532 37.60 14.68 9.07
N PRO A 533 38.80 14.09 9.14
CA PRO A 533 39.72 14.35 10.24
C PRO A 533 40.13 15.83 10.27
N ARG A 534 40.38 16.35 11.47
CA ARG A 534 40.86 17.73 11.68
C ARG A 534 42.26 17.70 12.25
N VAL A 535 43.16 18.47 11.65
CA VAL A 535 44.50 18.63 12.20
C VAL A 535 44.44 19.71 13.27
N LEU A 536 44.64 19.34 14.54
CA LEU A 536 44.65 20.28 15.66
C LEU A 536 46.05 20.86 15.93
N GLY A 537 47.09 20.16 15.49
CA GLY A 537 48.48 20.59 15.58
C GLY A 537 49.42 19.57 14.94
N PRO A 538 50.74 19.83 14.91
CA PRO A 538 51.72 18.89 14.38
C PRO A 538 51.60 17.56 15.13
N GLY A 539 51.17 16.52 14.41
CA GLY A 539 51.04 15.20 14.99
C GLY A 539 49.80 14.92 15.81
N LEU A 540 48.84 15.85 15.88
CA LEU A 540 47.56 15.65 16.57
C LEU A 540 46.42 15.83 15.59
N VAL A 541 45.74 14.72 15.31
CA VAL A 541 44.55 14.67 14.44
C VAL A 541 43.34 14.28 15.27
N MET A 542 42.25 15.00 15.11
CA MET A 542 40.97 14.69 15.74
C MET A 542 40.06 14.01 14.71
N LEU A 543 39.43 12.92 15.11
CA LEU A 543 38.44 12.21 14.30
C LEU A 543 37.19 11.97 15.16
N ASP A 544 36.03 12.26 14.60
CA ASP A 544 34.78 12.03 15.30
C ASP A 544 34.42 10.53 15.30
N GLN A 545 34.05 9.98 16.45
CA GLN A 545 33.81 8.54 16.62
C GLN A 545 32.55 8.05 15.88
N ASP A 546 31.55 8.91 15.66
CA ASP A 546 30.31 8.56 14.97
C ASP A 546 30.42 8.78 13.45
N ALA A 547 31.61 9.16 12.95
CA ALA A 547 31.96 9.25 11.54
C ALA A 547 32.62 7.95 11.06
N LEU A 548 31.79 7.09 10.47
CA LEU A 548 31.95 5.65 10.32
C LEU A 548 32.58 5.20 8.99
N HIS A 549 33.89 5.32 8.77
CA HIS A 549 34.52 4.70 7.58
C HIS A 549 35.96 4.21 7.77
N ARG A 550 36.28 3.07 7.13
CA ARG A 550 37.66 2.57 6.99
C ARG A 550 38.58 3.64 6.38
N ALA A 551 38.09 4.36 5.36
CA ALA A 551 38.85 5.39 4.67
C ALA A 551 39.19 6.61 5.57
N ALA A 552 38.24 7.07 6.39
CA ALA A 552 38.45 8.20 7.29
C ALA A 552 39.49 7.87 8.38
N LEU A 553 39.44 6.65 8.91
CA LEU A 553 40.43 6.14 9.87
C LEU A 553 41.85 6.11 9.27
N LEU A 554 42.00 5.51 8.09
CA LEU A 554 43.29 5.44 7.40
C LEU A 554 43.81 6.83 7.03
N LYS A 555 42.92 7.73 6.61
CA LYS A 555 43.25 9.13 6.29
C LYS A 555 43.72 9.89 7.54
N ALA A 556 43.03 9.73 8.68
CA ALA A 556 43.41 10.36 9.94
C ALA A 556 44.80 9.91 10.42
N VAL A 557 45.09 8.60 10.34
CA VAL A 557 46.41 8.05 10.67
C VAL A 557 47.48 8.54 9.70
N ALA A 558 47.20 8.57 8.39
CA ALA A 558 48.13 9.09 7.40
C ALA A 558 48.46 10.58 7.60
N LEU A 559 47.47 11.40 7.97
CA LEU A 559 47.66 12.81 8.32
C LEU A 559 48.46 12.98 9.61
N ALA A 560 48.17 12.18 10.64
CA ALA A 560 48.88 12.25 11.93
C ALA A 560 50.37 11.95 11.77
N VAL A 561 50.72 11.04 10.86
CA VAL A 561 52.11 10.68 10.57
C VAL A 561 52.75 11.52 9.46
N GLY A 562 52.02 12.49 8.89
CA GLY A 562 52.52 13.38 7.84
C GLY A 562 52.77 12.69 6.49
N ARG A 563 52.16 11.52 6.25
CA ARG A 563 52.21 10.81 4.95
C ARG A 563 51.22 11.38 3.93
N ARG A 564 50.32 12.27 4.35
CA ARG A 564 49.35 12.97 3.50
C ARG A 564 49.33 14.46 3.89
N VAL A 565 49.10 15.34 2.92
CA VAL A 565 48.95 16.80 3.14
C VAL A 565 47.48 17.09 3.46
N PRO A 566 47.17 17.94 4.46
CA PRO A 566 45.79 18.27 4.80
C PRO A 566 45.14 19.18 3.75
N ASP A 567 43.87 18.91 3.43
CA ASP A 567 43.05 19.74 2.55
C ASP A 567 42.53 21.01 3.26
N PRO A 568 42.09 22.08 2.55
CA PRO A 568 41.59 23.32 3.17
C PRO A 568 40.42 23.12 4.14
N VAL A 569 39.57 22.12 3.88
CA VAL A 569 38.43 21.73 4.73
C VAL A 569 38.88 21.12 6.07
N GLU A 570 40.11 20.57 6.11
CA GLU A 570 40.71 19.90 7.28
C GLU A 570 41.49 20.86 8.18
N LEU A 571 41.84 22.03 7.62
CA LEU A 571 42.52 23.15 8.28
C LEU A 571 41.53 24.17 8.90
N GLY A 572 40.22 24.11 8.58
CA GLY A 572 39.26 25.20 8.86
C GLY A 572 38.09 24.87 9.80
N THR A 573 37.70 25.85 10.63
CA THR A 573 36.46 25.86 11.42
C THR A 573 35.26 26.32 10.58
N GLY A 574 34.51 25.35 10.04
CA GLY A 574 33.06 25.42 9.69
C GLY A 574 32.60 26.50 8.70
N ALA A 575 32.55 26.20 7.40
CA ALA A 575 31.76 26.91 6.39
C ALA A 575 31.22 25.93 5.33
N SER A 576 30.01 26.15 4.82
CA SER A 576 29.38 25.40 3.71
C SER A 576 29.08 26.35 2.53
N PRO A 577 29.10 25.88 1.26
CA PRO A 577 29.08 26.75 0.09
C PRO A 577 27.67 27.23 -0.29
N GLY A 578 27.53 28.53 -0.57
CA GLY A 578 26.29 29.21 -0.94
C GLY A 578 25.90 29.08 -2.42
N ARG A 579 24.58 29.16 -2.68
CA ARG A 579 23.95 29.10 -4.02
C ARG A 579 24.12 30.39 -4.84
N PRO A 580 24.28 30.31 -6.18
CA PRO A 580 24.23 31.48 -7.08
C PRO A 580 22.79 31.85 -7.53
N LEU A 581 22.58 33.14 -7.84
CA LEU A 581 21.34 33.77 -8.31
C LEU A 581 21.13 33.61 -9.83
N LEU A 582 19.85 33.56 -10.25
CA LEU A 582 19.38 33.40 -11.65
C LEU A 582 19.59 34.66 -12.51
N SER A 583 20.05 34.47 -13.76
CA SER A 583 20.19 35.48 -14.83
C SER A 583 19.17 35.28 -15.97
N ASP A 584 18.85 36.35 -16.69
CA ASP A 584 17.90 36.36 -17.80
C ASP A 584 18.31 35.47 -19.00
N ASN A 585 17.31 34.90 -19.68
CA ASN A 585 17.44 33.89 -20.77
C ASN A 585 18.28 34.32 -21.99
N ARG A 586 18.66 35.59 -22.12
CA ARG A 586 19.52 36.06 -23.24
C ARG A 586 21.02 35.85 -22.99
N ASP A 587 21.46 35.82 -21.72
CA ASP A 587 22.88 35.63 -21.37
C ASP A 587 23.27 34.15 -21.30
N ALA A 588 22.32 33.24 -21.04
CA ALA A 588 22.56 31.79 -20.94
C ALA A 588 22.95 31.13 -22.28
N VAL A 589 22.48 31.67 -23.41
CA VAL A 589 22.84 31.23 -24.77
C VAL A 589 24.29 31.61 -25.10
N LEU A 590 24.77 32.74 -24.57
CA LEU A 590 26.15 33.23 -24.77
C LEU A 590 27.17 32.53 -23.84
N GLN A 591 26.72 31.85 -22.77
CA GLN A 591 27.56 31.15 -21.79
C GLN A 591 27.50 29.62 -21.87
N GLY A 592 26.76 29.03 -22.82
CA GLY A 592 26.69 27.57 -22.99
C GLY A 592 25.97 26.82 -21.87
N ARG A 593 24.90 27.39 -21.28
CA ARG A 593 24.18 26.84 -20.11
C ARG A 593 22.72 26.46 -20.35
N LEU A 594 22.30 26.35 -21.62
CA LEU A 594 20.91 26.04 -21.98
C LEU A 594 20.68 24.52 -22.06
N VAL A 595 19.73 24.01 -21.27
CA VAL A 595 19.36 22.58 -21.23
C VAL A 595 18.06 22.34 -21.99
N LEU A 596 18.00 21.30 -22.81
CA LEU A 596 16.76 20.84 -23.45
C LEU A 596 16.14 19.74 -22.58
N VAL A 597 14.83 19.81 -22.34
CA VAL A 597 14.07 18.80 -21.59
C VAL A 597 12.98 18.23 -22.49
N ALA A 598 12.99 16.93 -22.75
CA ALA A 598 11.95 16.20 -23.49
C ALA A 598 11.13 15.36 -22.50
N GLU A 599 9.88 15.73 -22.28
CA GLU A 599 8.97 15.11 -21.31
C GLU A 599 7.53 15.38 -21.78
N ASP A 600 6.67 14.37 -21.81
CA ASP A 600 5.29 14.46 -22.33
C ASP A 600 4.26 14.88 -21.25
N ASN A 601 4.62 14.78 -19.97
CA ASN A 601 3.76 15.15 -18.86
C ASN A 601 3.99 16.60 -18.37
N ASP A 602 2.99 17.46 -18.55
CA ASP A 602 2.98 18.87 -18.13
C ASP A 602 3.41 19.14 -16.68
N ILE A 603 3.12 18.23 -15.75
CA ILE A 603 3.48 18.37 -14.33
C ILE A 603 4.98 18.12 -14.17
N ASN A 604 5.50 17.03 -14.76
CA ASN A 604 6.93 16.71 -14.74
C ASN A 604 7.76 17.80 -15.42
N GLN A 605 7.28 18.32 -16.55
CA GLN A 605 7.89 19.47 -17.23
C GLN A 605 8.04 20.69 -16.30
N LYS A 606 6.97 21.07 -15.58
CA LYS A 606 6.97 22.19 -14.63
C LYS A 606 7.94 21.95 -13.47
N VAL A 607 7.99 20.74 -12.94
CA VAL A 607 8.89 20.35 -11.85
C VAL A 607 10.35 20.42 -12.31
N ILE A 608 10.72 19.75 -13.40
CA ILE A 608 12.10 19.71 -13.92
C ILE A 608 12.57 21.12 -14.28
N ARG A 609 11.73 21.92 -14.94
CA ARG A 609 12.05 23.32 -15.29
C ARG A 609 12.31 24.16 -14.04
N ARG A 610 11.54 23.96 -12.97
CA ARG A 610 11.75 24.68 -11.70
C ARG A 610 13.01 24.20 -10.98
N GLN A 611 13.30 22.90 -10.99
CA GLN A 611 14.52 22.31 -10.43
C GLN A 611 15.77 22.84 -11.15
N LEU A 612 15.77 22.89 -12.48
CA LEU A 612 16.87 23.47 -13.27
C LEU A 612 17.07 24.96 -12.98
N ALA A 613 15.98 25.72 -12.84
CA ALA A 613 16.05 27.12 -12.41
C ALA A 613 16.65 27.28 -11.00
N LEU A 614 16.33 26.37 -10.07
CA LEU A 614 16.91 26.38 -8.72
C LEU A 614 18.42 26.04 -8.71
N LEU A 615 18.92 25.37 -9.76
CA LEU A 615 20.33 25.09 -9.99
C LEU A 615 21.05 26.18 -10.80
N GLY A 616 20.35 27.27 -11.17
CA GLY A 616 20.92 28.38 -11.94
C GLY A 616 21.05 28.10 -13.44
N LEU A 617 20.31 27.13 -13.98
CA LEU A 617 20.31 26.74 -15.39
C LEU A 617 18.99 27.14 -16.06
N SER A 618 19.06 27.58 -17.31
CA SER A 618 17.88 27.84 -18.14
C SER A 618 17.52 26.58 -18.93
N ALA A 619 16.22 26.26 -18.98
CA ALA A 619 15.72 25.08 -19.64
C ALA A 619 14.62 25.43 -20.67
N GLU A 620 14.68 24.80 -21.84
CA GLU A 620 13.57 24.73 -22.80
C GLU A 620 12.95 23.35 -22.80
N VAL A 621 11.64 23.29 -22.99
CA VAL A 621 10.87 22.07 -22.93
C VAL A 621 10.35 21.71 -24.32
N ALA A 622 10.40 20.42 -24.64
CA ALA A 622 9.79 19.80 -25.81
C ALA A 622 8.76 18.77 -25.33
N ASP A 623 7.58 18.80 -25.95
CA ASP A 623 6.42 18.02 -25.50
C ASP A 623 6.42 16.57 -26.01
N ASN A 624 7.35 16.21 -26.91
CA ASN A 624 7.53 14.87 -27.44
C ASN A 624 8.93 14.70 -28.08
N GLY A 625 9.30 13.45 -28.40
CA GLY A 625 10.61 13.14 -28.98
C GLY A 625 10.87 13.79 -30.36
N LEU A 626 9.84 14.03 -31.18
CA LEU A 626 10.00 14.67 -32.49
C LEU A 626 10.33 16.16 -32.38
N ASP A 627 9.63 16.89 -31.51
CA ASP A 627 9.92 18.29 -31.19
C ASP A 627 11.31 18.43 -30.55
N ALA A 628 11.67 17.50 -29.66
CA ALA A 628 13.00 17.45 -29.06
C ALA A 628 14.10 17.26 -30.12
N LEU A 629 13.89 16.37 -31.09
CA LEU A 629 14.84 16.14 -32.19
C LEU A 629 15.03 17.38 -33.07
N GLU A 630 13.94 18.06 -33.43
CA GLU A 630 13.99 19.28 -34.25
C GLU A 630 14.75 20.41 -33.53
N ARG A 631 14.48 20.60 -32.23
CA ARG A 631 15.17 21.61 -31.42
C ARG A 631 16.62 21.25 -31.18
N ALA A 632 16.95 20.00 -30.86
CA ALA A 632 18.33 19.56 -30.61
C ALA A 632 19.25 19.82 -31.82
N ARG A 633 18.74 19.69 -33.05
CA ARG A 633 19.48 19.99 -34.30
C ARG A 633 19.93 21.45 -34.45
N SER A 634 19.37 22.38 -33.68
CA SER A 634 19.81 23.78 -33.70
C SER A 634 21.20 23.99 -33.09
N GLY A 635 21.75 23.02 -32.37
CA GLY A 635 23.13 23.06 -31.83
C GLY A 635 23.35 24.05 -30.69
N ARG A 636 22.28 24.63 -30.13
CA ARG A 636 22.33 25.66 -29.07
C ARG A 636 22.24 25.14 -27.64
N PHE A 637 22.07 23.83 -27.47
CA PHE A 637 21.89 23.19 -26.17
C PHE A 637 23.20 22.58 -25.69
N ALA A 638 23.47 22.71 -24.40
CA ALA A 638 24.65 22.14 -23.76
C ALA A 638 24.41 20.72 -23.23
N LEU A 639 23.14 20.34 -23.02
CA LEU A 639 22.73 19.05 -22.49
C LEU A 639 21.25 18.78 -22.83
N LEU A 640 20.90 17.50 -23.06
CA LEU A 640 19.53 17.02 -23.25
C LEU A 640 19.14 16.09 -22.08
N LEU A 641 18.04 16.40 -21.40
CA LEU A 641 17.33 15.50 -20.49
C LEU A 641 16.12 14.93 -21.23
N THR A 642 15.97 13.61 -21.32
CA THR A 642 14.85 12.99 -22.03
C THR A 642 14.17 11.92 -21.20
N ASP A 643 12.83 11.93 -21.18
CA ASP A 643 12.08 10.75 -20.76
C ASP A 643 12.31 9.59 -21.73
N LEU A 644 12.31 8.36 -21.22
CA LEU A 644 12.43 7.15 -22.03
C LEU A 644 11.12 6.77 -22.71
N HIS A 645 9.98 7.08 -22.08
CA HIS A 645 8.66 6.70 -22.56
C HIS A 645 7.86 7.93 -22.98
N MET A 646 7.93 8.26 -24.27
CA MET A 646 7.14 9.34 -24.87
C MET A 646 6.35 8.79 -26.08
N PRO A 647 5.11 9.26 -26.33
CA PRO A 647 4.33 8.84 -27.48
C PRO A 647 4.94 9.34 -28.81
N GLY A 648 4.87 8.49 -29.84
CA GLY A 648 5.36 8.78 -31.20
C GLY A 648 6.84 8.48 -31.41
N MET A 649 7.72 9.20 -30.73
CA MET A 649 9.17 8.96 -30.73
C MET A 649 9.66 8.85 -29.29
N ASP A 650 10.15 7.67 -28.92
CA ASP A 650 10.62 7.39 -27.57
C ASP A 650 12.05 7.93 -27.33
N GLY A 651 12.49 7.94 -26.07
CA GLY A 651 13.82 8.49 -25.72
C GLY A 651 14.98 7.73 -26.39
N TYR A 652 14.82 6.41 -26.61
CA TYR A 652 15.84 5.57 -27.24
C TYR A 652 16.00 5.87 -28.73
N GLU A 653 14.88 6.04 -29.44
CA GLU A 653 14.83 6.45 -30.84
C GLU A 653 15.38 7.87 -31.02
N LEU A 654 15.05 8.79 -30.11
CA LEU A 654 15.59 10.15 -30.09
C LEU A 654 17.12 10.15 -29.97
N ALA A 655 17.66 9.45 -28.97
CA ALA A 655 19.12 9.34 -28.77
C ALA A 655 19.82 8.70 -29.98
N SER A 656 19.30 7.57 -30.47
CA SER A 656 19.87 6.85 -31.62
C SER A 656 19.82 7.67 -32.91
N THR A 657 18.85 8.56 -33.05
CA THR A 657 18.70 9.44 -34.22
C THR A 657 19.61 10.66 -34.13
N LEU A 658 19.81 11.23 -32.93
CA LEU A 658 20.79 12.29 -32.71
C LEU A 658 22.21 11.79 -32.96
N ARG A 659 22.57 10.63 -32.43
CA ARG A 659 23.91 10.03 -32.63
C ARG A 659 24.25 9.70 -34.09
N ARG A 660 23.25 9.29 -34.89
CA ARG A 660 23.44 9.07 -36.34
C ARG A 660 23.69 10.35 -37.13
N GLY A 661 23.31 11.52 -36.59
CA GLY A 661 23.45 12.83 -37.22
C GLY A 661 24.64 13.66 -36.72
N GLU A 662 25.38 13.19 -35.72
CA GLU A 662 26.51 13.93 -35.13
C GLU A 662 27.77 13.87 -35.99
N SER A 663 28.46 15.01 -36.10
CA SER A 663 29.77 15.11 -36.77
C SER A 663 30.91 14.90 -35.77
N PRO A 664 32.09 14.39 -36.19
CA PRO A 664 33.22 14.19 -35.30
C PRO A 664 33.63 15.50 -34.60
N GLY A 665 33.48 15.55 -33.27
CA GLY A 665 33.79 16.73 -32.44
C GLY A 665 32.58 17.53 -31.94
N GLN A 666 31.36 17.21 -32.38
CA GLN A 666 30.11 17.67 -31.75
C GLN A 666 29.45 16.50 -31.02
N HIS A 667 29.50 16.53 -29.68
CA HIS A 667 28.85 15.54 -28.82
C HIS A 667 27.92 16.27 -27.86
N LEU A 668 26.60 16.11 -28.03
CA LEU A 668 25.62 16.61 -27.07
C LEU A 668 25.44 15.57 -25.95
N PRO A 669 25.69 15.91 -24.68
CA PRO A 669 25.37 15.01 -23.56
C PRO A 669 23.86 14.73 -23.48
N ILE A 670 23.47 13.46 -23.51
CA ILE A 670 22.07 13.00 -23.40
C ILE A 670 21.91 12.19 -22.12
N ILE A 671 21.06 12.66 -21.22
CA ILE A 671 20.76 12.01 -19.93
C ILE A 671 19.31 11.52 -19.95
N ALA A 672 19.12 10.22 -19.68
CA ALA A 672 17.80 9.61 -19.60
C ALA A 672 17.13 9.86 -18.24
N LEU A 673 15.81 10.05 -18.25
CA LEU A 673 14.96 9.99 -17.07
C LEU A 673 14.13 8.70 -17.13
N THR A 674 14.37 7.75 -16.23
CA THR A 674 13.67 6.45 -16.20
C THR A 674 12.73 6.31 -15.01
N ALA A 675 11.58 5.67 -15.19
CA ALA A 675 10.61 5.37 -14.13
C ALA A 675 10.98 4.15 -13.27
N ASN A 676 11.99 3.35 -13.66
CA ASN A 676 12.45 2.17 -12.93
C ASN A 676 13.98 2.02 -13.03
N ALA A 677 14.63 1.55 -11.97
CA ALA A 677 16.03 1.12 -12.04
C ALA A 677 16.12 -0.37 -12.43
N LEU A 678 15.38 -0.80 -13.47
CA LEU A 678 15.34 -2.21 -13.86
C LEU A 678 16.57 -2.61 -14.70
N SER A 679 17.02 -3.85 -14.49
CA SER A 679 18.10 -4.54 -15.21
C SER A 679 18.06 -4.30 -16.73
N GLY A 680 19.17 -3.83 -17.31
CA GLY A 680 19.33 -3.69 -18.76
C GLY A 680 18.89 -2.36 -19.37
N GLU A 681 18.18 -1.49 -18.64
CA GLU A 681 17.88 -0.14 -19.14
C GLU A 681 19.15 0.71 -19.27
N ALA A 682 20.07 0.65 -18.30
CA ALA A 682 21.34 1.37 -18.40
C ALA A 682 22.19 0.92 -19.60
N GLU A 683 22.13 -0.38 -19.96
CA GLU A 683 22.83 -0.93 -21.13
C GLU A 683 22.10 -0.56 -22.43
N ARG A 684 20.76 -0.58 -22.44
CA ARG A 684 19.95 -0.09 -23.58
C ARG A 684 20.13 1.41 -23.82
N CYS A 685 20.20 2.22 -22.76
CA CYS A 685 20.49 3.65 -22.83
C CYS A 685 21.88 3.87 -23.42
N ARG A 686 22.91 3.16 -22.94
CA ARG A 686 24.28 3.24 -23.51
C ARG A 686 24.34 2.75 -24.96
N THR A 687 23.63 1.67 -25.29
CA THR A 687 23.57 1.13 -26.66
C THR A 687 22.84 2.08 -27.62
N ALA A 688 21.81 2.78 -27.14
CA ALA A 688 21.12 3.85 -27.86
C ALA A 688 21.95 5.15 -27.93
N GLY A 689 23.10 5.22 -27.24
CA GLY A 689 24.05 6.32 -27.27
C GLY A 689 23.80 7.44 -26.25
N MET A 690 23.10 7.16 -25.15
CA MET A 690 22.95 8.08 -24.03
C MET A 690 24.18 8.03 -23.09
N ASP A 691 24.47 9.15 -22.43
CA ASP A 691 25.70 9.35 -21.64
C ASP A 691 25.50 9.06 -20.15
N ASP A 692 24.30 9.27 -19.62
CA ASP A 692 23.96 9.02 -18.21
C ASP A 692 22.45 8.77 -18.03
N TYR A 693 22.01 8.39 -16.83
CA TYR A 693 20.60 8.22 -16.51
C TYR A 693 20.26 8.62 -15.07
N LEU A 694 19.01 9.04 -14.86
CA LEU A 694 18.45 9.40 -13.57
C LEU A 694 17.11 8.69 -13.37
N THR A 695 16.91 8.15 -12.17
CA THR A 695 15.66 7.47 -11.79
C THR A 695 14.64 8.48 -11.26
N LYS A 696 13.41 8.42 -11.76
CA LYS A 696 12.26 9.20 -11.28
C LYS A 696 11.76 8.57 -9.96
N PRO A 697 11.48 9.37 -8.91
CA PRO A 697 11.47 10.84 -8.87
C PRO A 697 12.89 11.45 -8.85
N VAL A 698 13.12 12.42 -9.72
CA VAL A 698 14.42 13.09 -9.87
C VAL A 698 14.63 14.06 -8.72
N GLN A 699 15.56 13.74 -7.83
CA GLN A 699 15.92 14.59 -6.67
C GLN A 699 16.83 15.74 -7.10
N LEU A 700 16.65 16.92 -6.49
CA LEU A 700 17.43 18.10 -6.88
C LEU A 700 18.94 17.92 -6.66
N GLU A 701 19.35 17.26 -5.58
CA GLU A 701 20.76 17.00 -5.28
C GLU A 701 21.41 16.07 -6.32
N GLN A 702 20.71 15.01 -6.72
CA GLN A 702 21.18 14.07 -7.75
C GLN A 702 21.23 14.71 -9.13
N LEU A 703 20.18 15.48 -9.49
CA LEU A 703 20.15 16.27 -10.71
C LEU A 703 21.29 17.29 -10.73
N GLY A 704 21.51 18.01 -9.63
CA GLY A 704 22.60 18.97 -9.48
C GLY A 704 23.98 18.34 -9.61
N ALA A 705 24.23 17.20 -8.96
CA ALA A 705 25.50 16.48 -9.06
C ALA A 705 25.78 15.97 -10.48
N THR A 706 24.75 15.48 -11.17
CA THR A 706 24.86 14.98 -12.54
C THR A 706 25.10 16.13 -13.52
N LEU A 707 24.36 17.22 -13.39
CA LEU A 707 24.56 18.42 -14.21
C LEU A 707 25.94 19.06 -13.97
N ALA A 708 26.42 19.12 -12.73
CA ALA A 708 27.76 19.61 -12.41
C ALA A 708 28.87 18.77 -13.06
N ARG A 709 28.66 17.46 -13.19
CA ARG A 709 29.60 16.54 -13.86
C ARG A 709 29.71 16.82 -15.36
N TRP A 710 28.58 17.12 -16.01
CA TRP A 710 28.50 17.26 -17.46
C TRP A 710 28.59 18.72 -17.97
N LEU A 711 28.44 19.74 -17.11
CA LEU A 711 28.39 21.16 -17.51
C LEU A 711 29.61 22.03 -17.08
N ALA A 712 30.66 21.49 -16.46
CA ALA A 712 31.75 22.32 -15.92
C ALA A 712 32.83 22.73 -16.95
N PRO A 713 33.18 24.03 -17.04
CA PRO A 713 34.56 24.47 -17.24
C PRO A 713 35.11 25.18 -15.97
N ALA A 714 36.38 24.92 -15.66
CA ALA A 714 37.07 25.33 -14.44
C ALA A 714 37.34 26.84 -14.32
N VAL A 715 36.90 27.51 -13.24
CA VAL A 715 37.54 28.73 -12.65
C VAL A 715 37.17 28.88 -11.15
N SER A 716 38.16 29.29 -10.34
CA SER A 716 38.09 29.60 -8.89
C SER A 716 37.19 30.81 -8.52
N PRO A 717 36.66 30.89 -7.28
CA PRO A 717 35.71 31.95 -6.90
C PRO A 717 36.38 33.33 -6.63
N PRO A 718 35.72 34.45 -6.99
CA PRO A 718 36.24 35.81 -6.80
C PRO A 718 35.95 36.40 -5.41
N SER A 719 36.83 37.29 -4.97
CA SER A 719 36.70 38.16 -3.79
C SER A 719 35.76 39.36 -4.04
N MET A 720 35.03 39.80 -3.02
CA MET A 720 33.95 40.80 -3.10
C MET A 720 34.41 42.29 -3.07
N PRO A 721 33.69 43.21 -3.74
CA PRO A 721 33.90 44.67 -3.64
C PRO A 721 33.20 45.32 -2.44
N LEU A 722 33.80 46.40 -1.91
CA LEU A 722 33.32 47.23 -0.79
C LEU A 722 32.20 48.22 -1.23
N PRO A 723 31.47 48.87 -0.28
CA PRO A 723 30.37 49.81 -0.56
C PRO A 723 30.78 51.14 -1.22
N GLY A 724 31.40 51.08 -2.40
CA GLY A 724 31.78 52.24 -3.21
C GLY A 724 31.74 51.98 -4.72
N ASP A 725 31.81 50.71 -5.16
CA ASP A 725 32.12 50.38 -6.56
C ASP A 725 30.91 49.92 -7.41
N GLY A 726 29.67 50.08 -6.91
CA GLY A 726 28.45 49.66 -7.62
C GLY A 726 27.46 50.80 -7.88
N PRO A 727 26.58 50.68 -8.91
CA PRO A 727 25.62 51.72 -9.27
C PRO A 727 24.67 52.05 -8.10
N ALA A 728 24.44 53.35 -7.87
CA ALA A 728 23.60 53.84 -6.77
C ALA A 728 22.13 53.39 -6.96
N LEU A 729 21.66 52.52 -6.08
CA LEU A 729 20.25 52.11 -6.02
C LEU A 729 19.38 53.31 -5.58
N PRO A 730 18.15 53.47 -6.11
CA PRO A 730 17.25 54.51 -5.66
C PRO A 730 16.91 54.34 -4.17
N VAL A 731 16.89 55.45 -3.41
CA VAL A 731 16.60 55.46 -1.96
C VAL A 731 15.22 54.88 -1.67
N PHE A 732 14.25 55.17 -2.54
CA PHE A 732 12.87 54.72 -2.41
C PHE A 732 12.19 54.55 -3.78
N ASP A 733 11.62 53.37 -4.06
CA ASP A 733 10.73 53.10 -5.19
C ASP A 733 9.26 53.05 -4.70
N PRO A 734 8.46 54.09 -4.96
CA PRO A 734 7.07 54.16 -4.50
C PRO A 734 6.17 53.10 -5.16
N THR A 735 6.59 52.50 -6.28
CA THR A 735 5.79 51.50 -7.00
C THR A 735 6.01 50.08 -6.47
N ALA A 736 7.08 49.83 -5.70
CA ALA A 736 7.41 48.49 -5.21
C ALA A 736 6.35 47.94 -4.24
N LEU A 737 5.88 48.77 -3.31
CA LEU A 737 4.83 48.39 -2.37
C LEU A 737 3.44 48.32 -3.05
N ALA A 738 3.19 49.24 -3.99
CA ALA A 738 1.96 49.27 -4.77
C ALA A 738 1.77 48.01 -5.64
N ARG A 739 2.86 47.43 -6.16
CA ARG A 739 2.82 46.13 -6.87
C ARG A 739 2.46 44.95 -5.98
N LEU A 740 2.71 45.05 -4.67
CA LEU A 740 2.48 43.97 -3.69
C LEU A 740 1.11 44.07 -3.03
N VAL A 741 0.60 45.30 -2.80
CA VAL A 741 -0.61 45.54 -2.00
C VAL A 741 -1.70 46.30 -2.76
N GLY A 742 -1.43 46.74 -4.00
CA GLY A 742 -2.33 47.55 -4.84
C GLY A 742 -2.13 49.06 -4.66
N ASP A 743 -2.79 49.87 -5.50
CA ASP A 743 -2.62 51.34 -5.58
C ASP A 743 -3.43 52.14 -4.54
N ASP A 744 -3.93 51.52 -3.44
CA ASP A 744 -4.70 52.24 -2.40
C ASP A 744 -3.77 53.12 -1.53
N PRO A 745 -3.86 54.47 -1.62
CA PRO A 745 -2.95 55.37 -0.93
C PRO A 745 -3.01 55.25 0.60
N ALA A 746 -4.16 54.89 1.17
CA ALA A 746 -4.33 54.78 2.62
C ALA A 746 -3.74 53.47 3.18
N VAL A 747 -3.67 52.43 2.36
CA VAL A 747 -3.04 51.15 2.70
C VAL A 747 -1.53 51.28 2.61
N ILE A 748 -1.02 51.85 1.52
CA ILE A 748 0.41 52.13 1.31
C ILE A 748 0.98 52.95 2.48
N ASP A 749 0.30 54.02 2.91
CA ASP A 749 0.75 54.89 4.01
C ASP A 749 0.75 54.17 5.39
N SER A 750 -0.16 53.22 5.60
CA SER A 750 -0.21 52.40 6.82
C SER A 750 0.99 51.46 6.92
N PHE A 751 1.28 50.72 5.84
CA PHE A 751 2.42 49.80 5.79
C PHE A 751 3.76 50.54 5.90
N GLN A 752 3.86 51.74 5.34
CA GLN A 752 5.06 52.59 5.47
C GLN A 752 5.27 53.02 6.92
N ARG A 753 4.21 53.40 7.65
CA ARG A 753 4.28 53.75 9.08
C ARG A 753 4.64 52.55 9.97
N ASP A 754 4.02 51.39 9.75
CA ASP A 754 4.32 50.18 10.54
C ASP A 754 5.74 49.67 10.28
N TYR A 755 6.22 49.77 9.04
CA TYR A 755 7.60 49.48 8.69
C TYR A 755 8.59 50.42 9.38
N LEU A 756 8.29 51.72 9.48
CA LEU A 756 9.16 52.68 10.18
C LEU A 756 9.30 52.36 11.68
N VAL A 757 8.23 51.91 12.34
CA VAL A 757 8.27 51.51 13.75
C VAL A 757 9.12 50.25 13.94
N SER A 758 8.92 49.22 13.11
CA SER A 758 9.64 47.95 13.20
C SER A 758 11.13 48.06 12.80
N SER A 759 11.43 48.87 11.77
CA SER A 759 12.80 49.06 11.28
C SER A 759 13.68 49.83 12.27
N ARG A 760 13.15 50.83 13.00
CA ARG A 760 13.90 51.53 14.06
C ARG A 760 14.32 50.61 15.20
N ALA A 761 13.42 49.75 15.68
CA ALA A 761 13.73 48.79 16.73
C ALA A 761 14.79 47.76 16.29
N THR A 762 14.72 47.30 15.04
CA THR A 762 15.68 46.33 14.51
C THR A 762 17.04 46.96 14.19
N ALA A 763 17.07 48.22 13.75
CA ALA A 763 18.30 48.99 13.55
C ALA A 763 19.08 49.16 14.86
N GLU A 764 18.39 49.36 15.98
CA GLU A 764 19.01 49.51 17.31
C GLU A 764 19.66 48.20 17.81
N LEU A 765 19.05 47.06 17.50
CA LEU A 765 19.65 45.73 17.71
C LEU A 765 20.86 45.52 16.80
N LEU A 766 20.80 45.97 15.54
CA LEU A 766 21.90 45.87 14.58
C LEU A 766 23.11 46.71 15.01
N ARG A 767 22.88 47.92 15.54
CA ARG A 767 23.92 48.76 16.18
C ARG A 767 24.57 48.04 17.35
N THR A 768 23.76 47.40 18.20
CA THR A 768 24.24 46.69 19.39
C THR A 768 25.08 45.46 19.02
N ALA A 769 24.65 44.67 18.04
CA ALA A 769 25.39 43.51 17.54
C ALA A 769 26.74 43.92 16.91
N THR A 770 26.73 44.99 16.11
CA THR A 770 27.94 45.55 15.48
C THR A 770 28.92 46.08 16.53
N ALA A 771 28.43 46.79 17.55
CA ALA A 771 29.26 47.32 18.65
C ALA A 771 29.89 46.21 19.52
N ARG A 772 29.27 45.02 19.57
CA ARG A 772 29.75 43.85 20.31
C ARG A 772 30.60 42.89 19.47
N ALA A 773 30.87 43.23 18.21
CA ALA A 773 31.53 42.36 17.23
C ALA A 773 30.83 40.99 17.05
N ASP A 774 29.51 40.93 17.27
CA ASP A 774 28.71 39.73 17.03
C ASP A 774 28.24 39.71 15.57
N TRP A 775 29.16 39.30 14.69
CA TRP A 775 28.96 39.31 13.23
C TRP A 775 27.89 38.32 12.77
N ALA A 776 27.71 37.22 13.49
CA ALA A 776 26.65 36.26 13.23
C ALA A 776 25.27 36.87 13.51
N GLN A 777 25.13 37.58 14.63
CA GLN A 777 23.90 38.30 14.95
C GLN A 777 23.65 39.48 14.00
N ALA A 778 24.69 40.24 13.64
CA ALA A 778 24.59 41.30 12.64
C ALA A 778 24.14 40.77 11.27
N SER A 779 24.66 39.60 10.86
CA SER A 779 24.25 38.92 9.64
C SER A 779 22.77 38.51 9.66
N ALA A 780 22.31 37.91 10.75
CA ALA A 780 20.93 37.47 10.91
C ALA A 780 19.94 38.65 10.91
N LEU A 781 20.30 39.75 11.58
CA LEU A 781 19.49 40.98 11.62
C LEU A 781 19.48 41.69 10.25
N GLY A 782 20.60 41.69 9.53
CA GLY A 782 20.71 42.19 8.15
C GLY A 782 19.82 41.40 7.18
N HIS A 783 19.82 40.07 7.28
CA HIS A 783 18.93 39.20 6.49
C HIS A 783 17.44 39.53 6.72
N ARG A 784 17.04 39.71 8.00
CA ARG A 784 15.65 40.03 8.37
C ARG A 784 15.20 41.38 7.82
N LEU A 785 16.03 42.42 7.88
CA LEU A 785 15.70 43.76 7.39
C LEU A 785 15.75 43.88 5.86
N LYS A 786 16.56 43.07 5.18
CA LYS A 786 16.74 43.10 3.72
C LYS A 786 15.42 42.90 2.96
N SER A 787 14.66 41.88 3.32
CA SER A 787 13.41 41.52 2.63
C SER A 787 12.31 42.56 2.90
N SER A 788 12.15 43.02 4.14
CA SER A 788 11.16 44.03 4.49
C SER A 788 11.49 45.41 3.88
N SER A 789 12.77 45.78 3.80
CA SER A 789 13.23 47.02 3.14
C SER A 789 12.90 47.04 1.65
N ARG A 790 13.10 45.92 0.94
CA ARG A 790 12.81 45.85 -0.50
C ARG A 790 11.31 45.85 -0.80
N SER A 791 10.51 45.18 0.03
CA SER A 791 9.05 45.14 -0.13
C SER A 791 8.37 46.50 0.05
N ILE A 792 8.89 47.36 0.95
CA ILE A 792 8.38 48.73 1.12
C ILE A 792 8.92 49.72 0.07
N GLY A 793 9.87 49.29 -0.78
CA GLY A 793 10.51 50.12 -1.80
C GLY A 793 11.80 50.81 -1.35
N ALA A 794 12.29 50.59 -0.13
CA ALA A 794 13.56 51.13 0.38
C ALA A 794 14.78 50.37 -0.19
N MET A 795 15.03 50.52 -1.49
CA MET A 795 15.99 49.70 -2.24
C MET A 795 17.45 49.91 -1.81
N ALA A 796 17.85 51.16 -1.55
CA ALA A 796 19.19 51.48 -1.04
C ALA A 796 19.46 50.88 0.35
N LEU A 797 18.46 50.97 1.25
CA LEU A 797 18.53 50.37 2.59
C LEU A 797 18.60 48.84 2.51
N GLY A 798 17.78 48.22 1.65
CA GLY A 798 17.83 46.77 1.39
C GLY A 798 19.14 46.31 0.73
N GLY A 799 19.83 47.18 -0.01
CA GLY A 799 21.18 46.95 -0.51
C GLY A 799 22.21 46.93 0.62
N CYS A 800 22.14 47.90 1.55
CA CYS A 800 23.02 47.96 2.71
C CYS A 800 22.84 46.74 3.63
N CYS A 801 21.60 46.31 3.89
CA CYS A 801 21.31 45.10 4.65
C CYS A 801 21.91 43.84 4.04
N ALA A 802 21.94 43.74 2.70
CA ALA A 802 22.56 42.62 2.00
C ALA A 802 24.10 42.63 2.14
N GLY A 803 24.71 43.83 2.12
CA GLY A 803 26.14 43.99 2.40
C GLY A 803 26.52 43.60 3.83
N ILE A 804 25.71 43.99 4.82
CA ILE A 804 25.89 43.63 6.24
C ILE A 804 25.71 42.12 6.45
N GLU A 805 24.69 41.52 5.82
CA GLU A 805 24.46 40.07 5.83
C GLU A 805 25.68 39.31 5.29
N GLN A 806 26.16 39.69 4.11
CA GLN A 806 27.24 38.96 3.46
C GLN A 806 28.58 39.16 4.17
N ALA A 807 28.89 40.38 4.61
CA ALA A 807 30.11 40.67 5.37
C ALA A 807 30.10 40.01 6.76
N GLY A 808 28.94 39.97 7.42
CA GLY A 808 28.75 39.31 8.71
C GLY A 808 28.89 37.78 8.61
N ALA A 809 28.35 37.18 7.53
CA ALA A 809 28.50 35.75 7.25
C ALA A 809 29.96 35.35 6.96
N THR A 810 30.77 36.25 6.38
CA THR A 810 32.21 36.03 6.16
C THR A 810 33.09 36.44 7.36
N GLY A 811 32.50 36.98 8.43
CA GLY A 811 33.24 37.45 9.62
C GLY A 811 34.10 38.70 9.40
N ASP A 812 33.86 39.46 8.32
CA ASP A 812 34.63 40.65 7.98
C ASP A 812 34.07 41.88 8.70
N GLY A 813 34.55 42.10 9.93
CA GLY A 813 34.10 43.20 10.78
C GLY A 813 34.36 44.60 10.22
N VAL A 814 35.36 44.76 9.33
CA VAL A 814 35.67 46.04 8.67
C VAL A 814 34.60 46.35 7.63
N ALA A 815 34.26 45.36 6.80
CA ALA A 815 33.20 45.49 5.81
C ALA A 815 31.82 45.67 6.47
N VAL A 816 31.51 44.96 7.56
CA VAL A 816 30.27 45.15 8.33
C VAL A 816 30.15 46.59 8.84
N THR A 817 31.23 47.14 9.41
CA THR A 817 31.24 48.51 9.93
C THR A 817 31.05 49.55 8.83
N ALA A 818 31.66 49.35 7.65
CA ALA A 818 31.50 50.23 6.49
C ALA A 818 30.06 50.21 5.94
N TRP A 819 29.45 49.03 5.83
CA TRP A 819 28.05 48.91 5.41
C TRP A 819 27.07 49.46 6.45
N MET A 820 27.39 49.34 7.74
CA MET A 820 26.58 49.90 8.82
C MET A 820 26.54 51.43 8.79
N GLN A 821 27.66 52.10 8.48
CA GLN A 821 27.68 53.56 8.31
C GLN A 821 26.76 54.01 7.17
N ARG A 822 26.76 53.28 6.05
CA ARG A 822 25.88 53.57 4.92
C ARG A 822 24.42 53.27 5.23
N PHE A 823 24.14 52.17 5.94
CA PHE A 823 22.80 51.81 6.41
C PHE A 823 22.18 52.93 7.27
N GLU A 824 22.95 53.55 8.15
CA GLU A 824 22.48 54.67 8.98
C GLU A 824 22.11 55.91 8.15
N CYS A 825 22.94 56.25 7.15
CA CYS A 825 22.65 57.37 6.25
C CYS A 825 21.37 57.15 5.44
N GLU A 826 21.19 55.94 4.88
CA GLU A 826 20.02 55.61 4.07
C GLU A 826 18.74 55.50 4.92
N LEU A 827 18.83 55.03 6.16
CA LEU A 827 17.70 54.96 7.08
C LEU A 827 17.19 56.36 7.45
N ALA A 828 18.12 57.29 7.73
CA ALA A 828 17.78 58.68 8.01
C ALA A 828 17.12 59.37 6.80
N ALA A 829 17.62 59.12 5.59
CA ALA A 829 17.05 59.66 4.35
C ALA A 829 15.63 59.13 4.07
N LEU A 830 15.38 57.85 4.35
CA LEU A 830 14.06 57.23 4.20
C LEU A 830 13.04 57.80 5.18
N VAL A 831 13.42 57.93 6.46
CA VAL A 831 12.57 58.51 7.52
C VAL A 831 12.14 59.93 7.17
N ALA A 832 13.10 60.79 6.79
CA ALA A 832 12.82 62.19 6.45
C ALA A 832 11.88 62.33 5.25
N ARG A 833 11.88 61.36 4.33
CA ARG A 833 11.05 61.37 3.12
C ARG A 833 9.63 60.86 3.37
N LEU A 834 9.47 59.88 4.25
CA LEU A 834 8.16 59.33 4.61
C LEU A 834 7.40 60.23 5.61
N GLU A 835 8.10 60.99 6.45
CA GLU A 835 7.47 61.96 7.38
C GLU A 835 7.07 63.29 6.69
N ALA A 836 7.44 63.52 5.42
CA ALA A 836 7.22 64.78 4.71
C ALA A 836 5.87 64.91 3.94
N VAL A 837 4.96 63.93 4.02
CA VAL A 837 3.66 63.97 3.33
C VAL A 837 2.58 64.57 4.28
N PRO A 838 1.88 65.67 3.90
CA PRO A 838 0.94 66.33 4.80
C PRO A 838 -0.44 65.65 4.85
N ALA A 839 -0.99 65.62 6.06
CA ALA A 839 -2.28 65.07 6.46
C ALA A 839 -3.47 65.69 5.73
N THR A 840 -4.38 64.85 5.24
CA THR A 840 -5.78 65.22 5.01
C THR A 840 -6.73 64.05 5.32
N ALA A 841 -7.84 64.42 5.98
CA ALA A 841 -9.02 63.61 6.34
C ALA A 841 -8.93 62.71 7.59
N GLN A 842 -8.65 63.34 8.74
CA GLN A 842 -9.37 63.03 9.98
C GLN A 842 -10.72 63.77 9.96
N THR A 843 -11.84 63.03 9.87
CA THR A 843 -13.12 63.52 10.41
C THR A 843 -14.04 62.36 10.80
N ALA A 844 -14.64 62.51 11.98
CA ALA A 844 -15.80 61.80 12.53
C ALA A 844 -15.57 60.45 13.25
N MET A 845 -15.01 60.54 14.46
CA MET A 845 -15.46 59.73 15.60
C MET A 845 -16.21 60.64 16.57
N ALA A 846 -17.52 60.43 16.74
CA ALA A 846 -18.26 60.76 17.95
C ALA A 846 -19.63 60.05 17.98
N SER A 847 -19.72 59.07 18.88
CA SER A 847 -20.89 58.57 19.61
C SER A 847 -22.16 58.14 18.85
N ARG A 848 -22.52 56.87 18.99
CA ARG A 848 -23.73 56.45 19.73
C ARG A 848 -23.60 54.97 20.13
N ASP A 849 -23.91 54.70 21.40
CA ASP A 849 -24.08 53.36 21.95
C ASP A 849 -25.03 52.53 21.07
N ALA A 850 -24.49 51.48 20.46
CA ALA A 850 -25.23 50.35 19.94
C ALA A 850 -24.31 49.13 20.06
N ASP A 851 -24.82 48.04 20.66
CA ASP A 851 -24.07 46.80 20.84
C ASP A 851 -23.41 46.34 19.51
N PRO A 852 -22.18 45.80 19.55
CA PRO A 852 -21.47 45.39 18.35
C PRO A 852 -22.26 44.31 17.61
N THR A 853 -22.56 44.59 16.35
CA THR A 853 -23.39 43.72 15.51
C THR A 853 -22.54 42.67 14.76
N LEU A 854 -21.21 42.78 14.79
CA LEU A 854 -20.28 41.84 14.15
C LEU A 854 -19.04 41.55 15.01
N MET A 855 -18.65 40.28 15.13
CA MET A 855 -17.45 39.83 15.85
C MET A 855 -16.52 39.02 14.93
N LEU A 856 -15.21 39.29 15.00
CA LEU A 856 -14.15 38.57 14.31
C LEU A 856 -13.37 37.73 15.32
N VAL A 857 -13.15 36.46 15.03
CA VAL A 857 -12.36 35.54 15.85
C VAL A 857 -11.33 34.87 14.95
N ASP A 858 -10.06 35.24 15.13
CA ASP A 858 -8.92 34.79 14.32
C ASP A 858 -7.67 34.92 15.20
N ASP A 859 -6.77 33.94 15.18
CA ASP A 859 -5.58 33.94 16.03
C ASP A 859 -4.46 34.83 15.47
N ASP A 860 -4.54 35.24 14.20
CA ASP A 860 -3.63 36.18 13.57
C ASP A 860 -4.09 37.64 13.77
N PRO A 861 -3.37 38.45 14.57
CA PRO A 861 -3.71 39.86 14.80
C PRO A 861 -3.69 40.72 13.52
N PHE A 862 -2.88 40.34 12.54
CA PHE A 862 -2.79 41.05 11.27
C PHE A 862 -4.04 40.80 10.41
N GLN A 863 -4.53 39.56 10.35
CA GLN A 863 -5.77 39.22 9.64
C GLN A 863 -6.98 39.93 10.26
N LEU A 864 -7.05 39.98 11.59
CA LEU A 864 -8.08 40.74 12.31
C LEU A 864 -8.10 42.21 11.91
N GLN A 865 -6.93 42.86 11.81
CA GLN A 865 -6.82 44.26 11.39
C GLN A 865 -7.26 44.46 9.92
N VAL A 866 -6.87 43.56 9.03
CA VAL A 866 -7.24 43.59 7.61
C VAL A 866 -8.76 43.46 7.43
N LEU A 867 -9.37 42.43 8.03
CA LEU A 867 -10.81 42.19 7.95
C LEU A 867 -11.62 43.31 8.61
N GLN A 868 -11.15 43.84 9.75
CA GLN A 868 -11.79 44.95 10.43
C GLN A 868 -11.80 46.22 9.57
N ARG A 869 -10.70 46.50 8.87
CA ARG A 869 -10.61 47.65 7.96
C ARG A 869 -11.46 47.47 6.69
N GLN A 870 -11.50 46.26 6.12
CA GLN A 870 -12.37 45.93 4.99
C GLN A 870 -13.86 46.05 5.35
N LEU A 871 -14.26 45.59 6.54
CA LEU A 871 -15.64 45.72 7.03
C LEU A 871 -16.01 47.17 7.35
N ALA A 872 -15.08 47.96 7.86
CA ALA A 872 -15.26 49.40 8.07
C ALA A 872 -15.50 50.12 6.74
N ALA A 873 -14.76 49.78 5.68
CA ALA A 873 -14.96 50.32 4.33
C ALA A 873 -16.33 49.94 3.72
N LEU A 874 -16.91 48.81 4.14
CA LEU A 874 -18.26 48.33 3.75
C LEU A 874 -19.39 48.92 4.63
N GLY A 875 -19.07 49.89 5.50
CA GLY A 875 -20.03 50.60 6.34
C GLY A 875 -20.52 49.82 7.56
N VAL A 876 -19.75 48.86 8.07
CA VAL A 876 -20.05 48.17 9.34
C VAL A 876 -19.43 48.96 10.49
N GLY A 877 -20.25 49.65 11.28
CA GLY A 877 -19.78 50.62 12.28
C GLY A 877 -19.31 50.05 13.63
N SER A 878 -19.61 48.78 13.94
CA SER A 878 -19.26 48.16 15.21
C SER A 878 -18.75 46.71 15.03
N VAL A 879 -17.44 46.59 14.82
CA VAL A 879 -16.73 45.31 14.66
C VAL A 879 -15.85 45.04 15.88
N GLN A 880 -16.08 43.91 16.56
CA GLN A 880 -15.28 43.49 17.71
C GLN A 880 -14.33 42.35 17.32
N SER A 881 -13.03 42.48 17.60
CA SER A 881 -12.05 41.42 17.32
C SER A 881 -11.60 40.68 18.58
N CYS A 882 -11.37 39.37 18.44
CA CYS A 882 -10.87 38.47 19.48
C CYS A 882 -9.77 37.58 18.89
N THR A 883 -8.63 37.48 19.59
CA THR A 883 -7.48 36.67 19.17
C THR A 883 -7.53 35.22 19.66
N SER A 884 -8.62 34.81 20.32
CA SER A 884 -8.81 33.44 20.80
C SER A 884 -10.30 33.12 20.98
N GLY A 885 -10.65 31.84 20.76
CA GLY A 885 -12.00 31.33 20.99
C GLY A 885 -12.47 31.46 22.45
N ALA A 886 -11.58 31.22 23.43
CA ALA A 886 -11.95 31.34 24.85
C ALA A 886 -12.39 32.77 25.24
N LEU A 887 -11.67 33.80 24.75
CA LEU A 887 -12.02 35.20 25.00
C LEU A 887 -13.32 35.60 24.29
N ALA A 888 -13.56 35.07 23.09
CA ALA A 888 -14.79 35.28 22.35
C ALA A 888 -16.00 34.66 23.07
N LEU A 889 -15.92 33.42 23.56
CA LEU A 889 -16.98 32.79 24.34
C LEU A 889 -17.29 33.58 25.63
N GLN A 890 -16.26 34.08 26.32
CA GLN A 890 -16.47 34.88 27.53
C GLN A 890 -17.25 36.18 27.23
N ARG A 891 -17.01 36.80 26.08
CA ARG A 891 -17.68 38.04 25.64
C ARG A 891 -19.10 37.81 25.14
N LEU A 892 -19.41 36.61 24.66
CA LEU A 892 -20.73 36.22 24.17
C LEU A 892 -21.70 35.82 25.28
N ARG A 893 -21.19 35.41 26.45
CA ARG A 893 -22.03 35.01 27.59
C ARG A 893 -22.99 36.12 28.03
N GLY A 894 -24.29 35.81 28.02
CA GLY A 894 -25.34 36.70 28.53
C GLY A 894 -25.75 37.83 27.59
N ARG A 895 -25.30 37.85 26.33
CA ARG A 895 -25.71 38.82 25.31
C ARG A 895 -26.84 38.27 24.43
N ASP A 896 -27.70 39.15 23.93
CA ASP A 896 -28.60 38.83 22.81
C ASP A 896 -27.78 38.74 21.52
N THR A 897 -27.76 37.55 20.92
CA THR A 897 -26.91 37.24 19.75
C THR A 897 -27.72 37.18 18.45
N SER A 898 -29.04 37.37 18.50
CA SER A 898 -29.95 37.19 17.38
C SER A 898 -29.67 38.07 16.15
N ALA A 899 -29.08 39.26 16.36
CA ALA A 899 -28.70 40.19 15.29
C ALA A 899 -27.20 40.13 14.92
N MET A 900 -26.41 39.28 15.58
CA MET A 900 -24.95 39.30 15.49
C MET A 900 -24.42 38.45 14.32
N LEU A 901 -23.37 38.92 13.64
CA LEU A 901 -22.57 38.13 12.69
C LEU A 901 -21.22 37.76 13.31
N LEU A 902 -20.84 36.49 13.26
CA LEU A 902 -19.56 35.99 13.73
C LEU A 902 -18.73 35.51 12.55
N LEU A 903 -17.55 36.08 12.32
CA LEU A 903 -16.56 35.52 11.39
C LEU A 903 -15.54 34.74 12.21
N LEU A 904 -15.45 33.45 11.94
CA LEU A 904 -14.70 32.50 12.75
C LEU A 904 -13.61 31.83 11.91
N ASP A 905 -12.35 31.96 12.31
CA ASP A 905 -11.30 31.10 11.81
C ASP A 905 -11.44 29.68 12.35
N LEU A 906 -11.37 28.68 11.47
CA LEU A 906 -11.39 27.28 11.87
C LEU A 906 -10.08 26.83 12.51
N ASN A 907 -8.96 27.44 12.16
CA ASN A 907 -7.63 26.92 12.49
C ASN A 907 -6.91 27.78 13.56
N MET A 908 -7.47 27.81 14.77
CA MET A 908 -6.93 28.57 15.91
C MET A 908 -6.21 27.68 16.94
N PRO A 909 -5.05 28.09 17.48
CA PRO A 909 -4.34 27.36 18.54
C PRO A 909 -5.06 27.44 19.89
N GLY A 910 -5.08 26.31 20.61
CA GLY A 910 -5.65 26.19 21.95
C GLY A 910 -7.10 25.72 21.97
N MET A 911 -8.00 26.45 21.31
CA MET A 911 -9.41 26.06 21.07
C MET A 911 -9.68 26.28 19.59
N ASP A 912 -9.80 25.19 18.83
CA ASP A 912 -10.02 25.26 17.39
C ASP A 912 -11.45 25.76 17.08
N GLY A 913 -11.68 26.20 15.83
CA GLY A 913 -12.98 26.76 15.45
C GLY A 913 -14.12 25.72 15.50
N VAL A 914 -13.81 24.42 15.40
CA VAL A 914 -14.80 23.34 15.52
C VAL A 914 -15.26 23.16 16.97
N GLU A 915 -14.33 23.15 17.92
CA GLU A 915 -14.58 23.14 19.34
C GLU A 915 -15.32 24.41 19.79
N PHE A 916 -14.94 25.57 19.24
CA PHE A 916 -15.64 26.83 19.49
C PHE A 916 -17.10 26.78 18.99
N MET A 917 -17.37 26.22 17.81
CA MET A 917 -18.73 26.01 17.31
C MET A 917 -19.56 25.10 18.23
N ARG A 918 -18.97 24.00 18.74
CA ARG A 918 -19.64 23.13 19.72
C ARG A 918 -20.07 23.92 20.97
N HIS A 919 -19.20 24.79 21.48
CA HIS A 919 -19.53 25.64 22.62
C HIS A 919 -20.55 26.76 22.31
N LEU A 920 -20.57 27.30 21.09
CA LEU A 920 -21.62 28.23 20.65
C LEU A 920 -22.99 27.56 20.62
N ALA A 921 -23.05 26.30 20.19
CA ALA A 921 -24.28 25.52 20.16
C ALA A 921 -24.78 25.22 21.59
N GLU A 922 -23.88 24.87 22.51
CA GLU A 922 -24.19 24.70 23.95
C GLU A 922 -24.72 25.98 24.60
N GLN A 923 -24.29 27.16 24.13
CA GLN A 923 -24.75 28.46 24.62
C GLN A 923 -25.92 29.05 23.81
N HIS A 924 -26.52 28.26 22.90
CA HIS A 924 -27.67 28.65 22.08
C HIS A 924 -27.46 29.95 21.29
N TYR A 925 -26.32 30.09 20.61
CA TYR A 925 -26.04 31.24 19.73
C TYR A 925 -27.10 31.35 18.61
N GLN A 926 -27.79 32.50 18.51
CA GLN A 926 -28.89 32.73 17.56
C GLN A 926 -28.48 33.60 16.35
N GLY A 927 -27.24 34.06 16.32
CA GLY A 927 -26.70 34.90 15.26
C GLY A 927 -26.25 34.12 14.04
N ALA A 928 -25.80 34.86 13.03
CA ALA A 928 -25.23 34.33 11.82
C ALA A 928 -23.74 34.00 11.99
N LEU A 929 -23.27 32.94 11.34
CA LEU A 929 -21.88 32.48 11.35
C LEU A 929 -21.30 32.53 9.92
N ALA A 930 -20.08 33.00 9.79
CA ALA A 930 -19.29 32.90 8.56
C ALA A 930 -17.95 32.23 8.89
N LEU A 931 -17.68 31.10 8.25
CA LEU A 931 -16.45 30.35 8.49
C LEU A 931 -15.34 30.88 7.60
N VAL A 932 -14.15 31.08 8.15
CA VAL A 932 -12.96 31.54 7.43
C VAL A 932 -11.88 30.49 7.63
N SER A 933 -11.18 30.04 6.58
CA SER A 933 -10.03 29.14 6.74
C SER A 933 -9.06 29.22 5.56
N GLY A 934 -7.78 28.93 5.81
CA GLY A 934 -6.78 28.68 4.77
C GLY A 934 -6.65 27.20 4.38
N ALA A 935 -7.51 26.32 4.92
CA ALA A 935 -7.56 24.89 4.60
C ALA A 935 -8.36 24.62 3.32
N ASP A 936 -8.17 23.42 2.76
CA ASP A 936 -8.86 22.94 1.54
C ASP A 936 -10.39 23.15 1.62
N HIS A 937 -11.01 23.47 0.49
CA HIS A 937 -12.45 23.74 0.36
C HIS A 937 -13.31 22.62 0.97
N ARG A 938 -12.83 21.36 0.88
CA ARG A 938 -13.47 20.19 1.50
C ARG A 938 -13.56 20.28 3.03
N VAL A 939 -12.52 20.82 3.69
CA VAL A 939 -12.50 21.00 5.16
C VAL A 939 -13.50 22.08 5.58
N LEU A 940 -13.60 23.16 4.81
CA LEU A 940 -14.58 24.23 5.02
C LEU A 940 -16.02 23.73 4.82
N GLU A 941 -16.27 22.89 3.81
CA GLU A 941 -17.58 22.27 3.59
C GLU A 941 -17.95 21.32 4.73
N THR A 942 -17.02 20.47 5.19
CA THR A 942 -17.26 19.58 6.33
C THR A 942 -17.54 20.37 7.60
N ALA A 943 -16.79 21.44 7.85
CA ALA A 943 -17.02 22.31 9.00
C ALA A 943 -18.37 23.05 8.91
N ALA A 944 -18.79 23.49 7.72
CA ALA A 944 -20.10 24.10 7.49
C ALA A 944 -21.26 23.09 7.69
N LYS A 945 -21.08 21.84 7.24
CA LYS A 945 -22.03 20.75 7.51
C LYS A 945 -22.12 20.43 9.01
N LEU A 946 -20.98 20.40 9.70
CA LEU A 946 -20.91 20.19 11.14
C LEU A 946 -21.58 21.32 11.93
N ALA A 947 -21.34 22.57 11.54
CA ALA A 947 -22.01 23.74 12.11
C ALA A 947 -23.53 23.68 11.93
N SER A 948 -23.98 23.24 10.74
CA SER A 948 -25.40 23.01 10.46
C SER A 948 -25.98 21.88 11.31
N ALA A 949 -25.22 20.80 11.54
CA ALA A 949 -25.61 19.72 12.45
C ALA A 949 -25.74 20.20 13.90
N TYR A 950 -24.96 21.19 14.31
CA TYR A 950 -25.10 21.90 15.60
C TYR A 950 -26.19 22.98 15.62
N GLN A 951 -27.00 23.08 14.56
CA GLN A 951 -28.07 24.09 14.39
C GLN A 951 -27.57 25.55 14.38
N LEU A 952 -26.31 25.79 14.03
CA LEU A 952 -25.77 27.14 13.86
C LEU A 952 -26.07 27.66 12.45
N HIS A 953 -26.43 28.95 12.34
CA HIS A 953 -26.80 29.57 11.07
C HIS A 953 -25.57 30.00 10.26
N VAL A 954 -24.99 29.10 9.47
CA VAL A 954 -23.86 29.46 8.58
C VAL A 954 -24.35 30.21 7.34
N LEU A 955 -24.02 31.50 7.23
CA LEU A 955 -24.35 32.32 6.04
C LEU A 955 -23.42 32.01 4.87
N HIS A 956 -22.12 31.82 5.15
CA HIS A 956 -21.12 31.60 4.12
C HIS A 956 -19.84 30.96 4.69
N HIS A 957 -19.02 30.40 3.81
CA HIS A 957 -17.67 29.94 4.12
C HIS A 957 -16.69 30.62 3.16
N LEU A 958 -15.56 31.08 3.68
CA LEU A 958 -14.62 31.95 3.00
C LEU A 958 -13.22 31.32 3.06
N HIS A 959 -12.56 31.25 1.91
CA HIS A 959 -11.17 30.82 1.84
C HIS A 959 -10.24 32.03 2.02
N LYS A 960 -9.17 31.90 2.81
CA LYS A 960 -8.14 32.95 2.96
C LYS A 960 -7.22 32.97 1.72
N PRO A 961 -6.85 34.13 1.16
CA PRO A 961 -7.21 35.49 1.58
C PRO A 961 -8.64 35.87 1.16
N VAL A 962 -9.39 36.49 2.07
CA VAL A 962 -10.77 36.91 1.82
C VAL A 962 -10.79 38.16 0.95
N ALA A 963 -11.34 38.04 -0.26
CA ALA A 963 -11.49 39.19 -1.17
C ALA A 963 -12.60 40.15 -0.70
N SER A 964 -12.35 41.46 -0.80
CA SER A 964 -13.30 42.50 -0.34
C SER A 964 -14.67 42.42 -1.01
N ALA A 965 -14.75 41.99 -2.28
CA ALA A 965 -16.02 41.79 -2.99
C ALA A 965 -16.89 40.70 -2.34
N VAL A 966 -16.28 39.56 -1.98
CA VAL A 966 -16.96 38.43 -1.32
C VAL A 966 -17.41 38.81 0.10
N LEU A 967 -16.60 39.60 0.79
CA LEU A 967 -16.96 40.16 2.10
C LEU A 967 -18.14 41.14 1.99
N GLY A 968 -18.21 41.91 0.90
CA GLY A 968 -19.34 42.78 0.58
C GLY A 968 -20.65 42.00 0.36
N GLU A 969 -20.60 40.88 -0.36
CA GLU A 969 -21.74 39.98 -0.56
C GLU A 969 -22.20 39.34 0.76
N LEU A 970 -21.26 38.91 1.62
CA LEU A 970 -21.57 38.40 2.95
C LEU A 970 -22.32 39.45 3.79
N VAL A 971 -21.82 40.68 3.82
CA VAL A 971 -22.44 41.79 4.58
C VAL A 971 -23.83 42.12 4.03
N ALA A 972 -24.02 42.10 2.70
CA ALA A 972 -25.33 42.31 2.08
C ALA A 972 -26.32 41.20 2.45
N ARG A 973 -25.89 39.93 2.44
CA ARG A 973 -26.72 38.78 2.84
C ARG A 973 -27.07 38.82 4.33
N TRP A 974 -26.12 39.21 5.18
CA TRP A 974 -26.37 39.38 6.61
C TRP A 974 -27.35 40.52 6.91
N ARG A 975 -27.25 41.67 6.23
CA ARG A 975 -28.22 42.78 6.40
C ARG A 975 -29.64 42.42 5.97
N GLY A 976 -29.81 41.41 5.11
CA GLY A 976 -31.10 40.83 4.72
C GLY A 976 -31.54 39.60 5.54
N PHE A 977 -30.74 39.18 6.52
CA PHE A 977 -31.03 38.01 7.35
C PHE A 977 -32.10 38.35 8.40
N VAL A 978 -33.32 37.86 8.16
CA VAL A 978 -34.38 37.82 9.18
C VAL A 978 -34.29 36.43 9.82
N PRO A 979 -34.05 36.30 11.13
CA PRO A 979 -34.09 35.01 11.79
C PRO A 979 -35.48 34.44 11.56
N ALA A 980 -35.57 33.37 10.75
CA ALA A 980 -36.77 32.56 10.76
C ALA A 980 -36.94 32.14 12.22
N GLN A 981 -38.06 32.47 12.86
CA GLN A 981 -38.38 31.92 14.17
C GLN A 981 -38.26 30.40 14.04
N VAL A 982 -37.16 29.84 14.53
CA VAL A 982 -36.95 28.41 14.59
C VAL A 982 -37.98 27.94 15.62
N ARG A 983 -39.14 27.52 15.11
CA ARG A 983 -40.11 26.75 15.87
C ARG A 983 -39.39 25.46 16.24
N HIS A 984 -39.08 25.36 17.52
CA HIS A 984 -38.36 24.28 18.19
C HIS A 984 -36.91 24.10 17.70
N ALA A 985 -35.98 24.64 18.49
CA ALA A 985 -34.65 24.06 18.65
C ALA A 985 -34.83 22.53 18.77
N ALA A 986 -34.06 21.75 18.02
CA ALA A 986 -34.11 20.30 18.18
C ALA A 986 -33.53 19.99 19.56
N ARG A 987 -34.43 19.88 20.53
CA ARG A 987 -34.19 19.25 21.80
C ARG A 987 -33.64 17.87 21.48
N THR A 988 -32.41 17.58 21.90
CA THR A 988 -31.85 16.24 21.83
C THR A 988 -32.84 15.30 22.50
N ARG A 989 -33.42 14.38 21.73
CA ARG A 989 -34.48 13.49 22.21
C ARG A 989 -33.93 12.61 23.32
N THR A 990 -34.75 12.34 24.32
CA THR A 990 -34.35 11.38 25.35
C THR A 990 -34.78 9.97 24.95
N PRO A 991 -34.06 8.92 25.41
CA PRO A 991 -34.48 7.54 25.23
C PRO A 991 -35.93 7.27 25.67
N ASP A 992 -36.39 7.94 26.74
CA ASP A 992 -37.76 7.84 27.24
C ASP A 992 -38.81 8.45 26.30
N GLU A 993 -38.44 9.43 25.48
CA GLU A 993 -39.34 9.99 24.47
C GLU A 993 -39.52 9.03 23.30
N ILE A 994 -38.44 8.37 22.88
CA ILE A 994 -38.48 7.36 21.81
C ILE A 994 -39.29 6.13 22.26
N ASP A 995 -39.11 5.68 23.50
CA ASP A 995 -39.86 4.56 24.06
C ASP A 995 -41.37 4.86 24.18
N ARG A 996 -41.72 6.09 24.58
CA ARG A 996 -43.12 6.55 24.56
C ARG A 996 -43.68 6.63 23.14
N ALA A 997 -42.87 7.04 22.16
CA ALA A 997 -43.28 7.10 20.76
C ALA A 997 -43.55 5.70 20.18
N LEU A 998 -42.69 4.72 20.49
CA LEU A 998 -42.85 3.32 20.12
C LEU A 998 -44.12 2.72 20.71
N ARG A 999 -44.36 2.93 22.02
CA ARG A 999 -45.58 2.46 22.70
C ARG A 999 -46.85 3.19 22.25
N GLY A 1000 -46.71 4.43 21.79
CA GLY A 1000 -47.82 5.30 21.39
C GLY A 1000 -48.20 5.26 19.90
N ASN A 1001 -47.62 4.36 19.10
CA ASN A 1001 -47.79 4.32 17.63
C ASN A 1001 -47.54 5.68 16.95
N GLN A 1002 -46.58 6.45 17.45
CA GLN A 1002 -46.24 7.76 16.92
C GLN A 1002 -45.23 7.70 15.76
N LEU A 1003 -44.55 6.56 15.59
CA LEU A 1003 -43.67 6.30 14.46
C LEU A 1003 -44.50 5.76 13.30
N ILE A 1004 -44.54 6.54 12.22
CA ILE A 1004 -45.27 6.23 10.99
C ILE A 1004 -44.28 6.06 9.83
N LEU A 1005 -44.72 5.37 8.77
CA LEU A 1005 -43.92 5.17 7.57
C LEU A 1005 -44.38 6.07 6.44
N HIS A 1006 -43.41 6.71 5.80
CA HIS A 1006 -43.55 7.31 4.48
C HIS A 1006 -42.80 6.42 3.48
N TYR A 1007 -43.21 6.46 2.23
CA TYR A 1007 -42.70 5.60 1.19
C TYR A 1007 -42.18 6.44 0.04
N GLN A 1008 -40.94 6.19 -0.36
CA GLN A 1008 -40.32 6.85 -1.49
C GLN A 1008 -40.26 5.89 -2.70
N PRO A 1009 -40.79 6.27 -3.87
CA PRO A 1009 -40.77 5.40 -5.04
C PRO A 1009 -39.39 5.23 -5.68
N LYS A 1010 -39.09 3.99 -6.09
CA LYS A 1010 -37.93 3.60 -6.93
C LYS A 1010 -38.41 3.23 -8.33
N VAL A 1011 -37.84 3.84 -9.36
CA VAL A 1011 -38.28 3.65 -10.75
C VAL A 1011 -37.15 3.16 -11.65
N SER A 1012 -37.48 2.32 -12.60
CA SER A 1012 -36.57 1.85 -13.64
C SER A 1012 -36.20 3.01 -14.57
N MET A 1013 -34.92 3.15 -14.87
CA MET A 1013 -34.41 4.18 -15.77
C MET A 1013 -34.65 3.84 -17.26
N ALA A 1014 -34.90 2.57 -17.57
CA ALA A 1014 -35.16 2.11 -18.93
C ALA A 1014 -36.54 2.57 -19.43
N ASP A 1015 -37.58 2.33 -18.63
CA ASP A 1015 -38.99 2.49 -19.00
C ASP A 1015 -39.80 3.35 -18.02
N GLY A 1016 -39.19 3.83 -16.94
CA GLY A 1016 -39.87 4.63 -15.92
C GLY A 1016 -40.84 3.83 -15.05
N ALA A 1017 -40.86 2.50 -15.14
CA ALA A 1017 -41.77 1.67 -14.37
C ALA A 1017 -41.44 1.72 -12.87
N LEU A 1018 -42.46 1.67 -12.01
CA LEU A 1018 -42.27 1.55 -10.56
C LEU A 1018 -41.74 0.14 -10.24
N VAL A 1019 -40.53 0.07 -9.68
CA VAL A 1019 -39.85 -1.19 -9.31
C VAL A 1019 -40.08 -1.53 -7.84
N GLY A 1020 -40.13 -0.52 -6.98
CA GLY A 1020 -40.31 -0.71 -5.55
C GLY A 1020 -40.47 0.61 -4.80
N VAL A 1021 -40.50 0.52 -3.48
CA VAL A 1021 -40.54 1.69 -2.59
C VAL A 1021 -39.60 1.49 -1.40
N GLU A 1022 -38.97 2.58 -0.96
CA GLU A 1022 -38.23 2.60 0.30
C GLU A 1022 -39.11 3.10 1.44
N ALA A 1023 -39.14 2.35 2.55
CA ALA A 1023 -39.89 2.71 3.75
C ALA A 1023 -39.04 3.57 4.69
N LEU A 1024 -39.44 4.83 4.82
CA LEU A 1024 -38.76 5.86 5.60
C LEU A 1024 -39.58 6.19 6.84
N VAL A 1025 -38.98 5.95 8.01
CA VAL A 1025 -39.62 6.26 9.30
C VAL A 1025 -39.74 7.76 9.52
N ARG A 1026 -40.88 8.19 10.06
CA ARG A 1026 -41.16 9.57 10.49
C ARG A 1026 -41.84 9.51 11.84
N TRP A 1027 -41.57 10.49 12.71
CA TRP A 1027 -42.21 10.56 14.01
C TRP A 1027 -43.26 11.65 14.03
N ARG A 1028 -44.53 11.25 14.15
CA ARG A 1028 -45.66 12.15 14.37
C ARG A 1028 -45.70 12.57 15.84
N HIS A 1029 -44.92 13.59 16.19
CA HIS A 1029 -44.83 14.11 17.54
C HIS A 1029 -46.10 14.91 17.91
N PRO A 1030 -46.72 14.68 19.08
CA PRO A 1030 -47.98 15.32 19.46
C PRO A 1030 -47.97 16.85 19.46
N SER A 1031 -46.82 17.47 19.75
CA SER A 1031 -46.68 18.94 19.83
C SER A 1031 -45.81 19.55 18.74
N GLU A 1032 -44.94 18.77 18.09
CA GLU A 1032 -43.93 19.30 17.17
C GLU A 1032 -44.19 18.90 15.71
N GLY A 1033 -45.27 18.15 15.45
CA GLY A 1033 -45.63 17.72 14.11
C GLY A 1033 -44.75 16.57 13.63
N LEU A 1034 -44.42 16.55 12.33
CA LEU A 1034 -43.69 15.46 11.71
C LEU A 1034 -42.18 15.67 11.82
N LEU A 1035 -41.51 14.79 12.57
CA LEU A 1035 -40.06 14.77 12.75
C LEU A 1035 -39.40 13.74 11.82
N TYR A 1036 -38.16 14.03 11.43
CA TYR A 1036 -37.37 13.24 10.47
C TYR A 1036 -36.28 12.43 11.19
N PRO A 1037 -35.79 11.33 10.57
CA PRO A 1037 -34.83 10.40 11.16
C PRO A 1037 -33.63 11.05 11.84
N ASP A 1038 -33.03 12.08 11.24
CA ASP A 1038 -31.85 12.81 11.76
C ASP A 1038 -32.05 13.34 13.18
N SER A 1039 -33.30 13.56 13.59
CA SER A 1039 -33.65 14.07 14.93
C SER A 1039 -33.74 13.01 16.03
N PHE A 1040 -33.83 11.72 15.69
CA PHE A 1040 -34.05 10.65 16.69
C PHE A 1040 -33.29 9.33 16.45
N ILE A 1041 -32.82 9.03 15.24
CA ILE A 1041 -32.11 7.77 14.95
C ILE A 1041 -30.78 7.69 15.70
N ALA A 1042 -29.96 8.74 15.68
CA ALA A 1042 -28.68 8.77 16.40
C ALA A 1042 -28.85 8.54 17.92
N VAL A 1043 -29.94 9.07 18.50
CA VAL A 1043 -30.29 8.83 19.91
C VAL A 1043 -30.68 7.37 20.10
N ALA A 1044 -31.56 6.82 19.27
CA ALA A 1044 -31.99 5.42 19.33
C ALA A 1044 -30.82 4.43 19.23
N GLU A 1045 -29.81 4.74 18.43
CA GLU A 1045 -28.59 3.94 18.30
C GLU A 1045 -27.74 4.02 19.57
N SER A 1046 -27.44 5.24 20.04
CA SER A 1046 -26.62 5.44 21.25
C SER A 1046 -27.26 4.87 22.52
N SER A 1047 -28.59 4.74 22.56
CA SER A 1047 -29.36 4.19 23.67
C SER A 1047 -29.68 2.70 23.53
N GLY A 1048 -29.30 2.05 22.43
CA GLY A 1048 -29.61 0.64 22.14
C GLY A 1048 -31.09 0.36 21.81
N GLN A 1049 -31.89 1.39 21.54
CA GLN A 1049 -33.33 1.27 21.19
C GLN A 1049 -33.58 1.09 19.69
N ILE A 1050 -32.53 1.17 18.85
CA ILE A 1050 -32.62 1.00 17.40
C ILE A 1050 -33.18 -0.37 17.01
N ASP A 1051 -32.98 -1.41 17.82
CA ASP A 1051 -33.55 -2.74 17.58
C ASP A 1051 -35.08 -2.75 17.67
N ALA A 1052 -35.62 -2.19 18.75
CA ALA A 1052 -37.07 -2.09 18.93
C ALA A 1052 -37.71 -1.22 17.84
N LEU A 1053 -37.03 -0.16 17.42
CA LEU A 1053 -37.49 0.72 16.34
C LEU A 1053 -37.52 -0.01 15.00
N THR A 1054 -36.43 -0.67 14.62
CA THR A 1054 -36.31 -1.40 13.34
C THR A 1054 -37.35 -2.52 13.25
N ARG A 1055 -37.57 -3.26 14.34
CA ARG A 1055 -38.61 -4.30 14.41
C ARG A 1055 -40.02 -3.74 14.22
N SER A 1056 -40.32 -2.59 14.82
CA SER A 1056 -41.60 -1.89 14.62
C SER A 1056 -41.77 -1.45 13.17
N VAL A 1057 -40.72 -0.86 12.56
CA VAL A 1057 -40.72 -0.43 11.16
C VAL A 1057 -40.95 -1.61 10.22
N LEU A 1058 -40.24 -2.74 10.41
CA LEU A 1058 -40.40 -3.95 9.60
C LEU A 1058 -41.84 -4.49 9.66
N SER A 1059 -42.43 -4.60 10.85
CA SER A 1059 -43.80 -5.08 11.01
C SER A 1059 -44.82 -4.14 10.34
N GLN A 1060 -44.66 -2.82 10.49
CA GLN A 1060 -45.51 -1.83 9.82
C GLN A 1060 -45.37 -1.87 8.30
N ALA A 1061 -44.15 -2.00 7.78
CA ALA A 1061 -43.86 -2.07 6.35
C ALA A 1061 -44.45 -3.33 5.72
N MET A 1062 -44.31 -4.50 6.35
CA MET A 1062 -44.91 -5.75 5.89
C MET A 1062 -46.44 -5.71 5.93
N GLY A 1063 -47.03 -5.15 6.99
CA GLY A 1063 -48.47 -4.94 7.06
C GLY A 1063 -49.01 -3.99 5.97
N GLN A 1064 -48.20 -3.00 5.55
CA GLN A 1064 -48.54 -2.15 4.41
C GLN A 1064 -48.35 -2.85 3.06
N ALA A 1065 -47.27 -3.62 2.89
CA ALA A 1065 -47.01 -4.41 1.68
C ALA A 1065 -48.15 -5.39 1.40
N ARG A 1066 -48.67 -6.06 2.44
CA ARG A 1066 -49.86 -6.89 2.36
C ARG A 1066 -51.07 -6.11 1.83
N ARG A 1067 -51.36 -4.93 2.38
CA ARG A 1067 -52.49 -4.09 1.95
C ARG A 1067 -52.38 -3.67 0.49
N TRP A 1068 -51.18 -3.34 0.02
CA TRP A 1068 -50.96 -3.04 -1.39
C TRP A 1068 -51.16 -4.26 -2.28
N ARG A 1069 -50.68 -5.44 -1.85
CA ARG A 1069 -50.89 -6.70 -2.56
C ARG A 1069 -52.36 -7.07 -2.67
N GLU A 1070 -53.13 -6.93 -1.60
CA GLU A 1070 -54.60 -7.12 -1.60
C GLU A 1070 -55.30 -6.11 -2.54
N ALA A 1071 -54.74 -4.91 -2.68
CA ALA A 1071 -55.18 -3.90 -3.65
C ALA A 1071 -54.65 -4.12 -5.08
N GLY A 1072 -53.98 -5.25 -5.36
CA GLY A 1072 -53.44 -5.60 -6.69
C GLY A 1072 -52.11 -4.94 -7.05
N MET A 1073 -51.41 -4.33 -6.08
CA MET A 1073 -50.10 -3.70 -6.23
C MET A 1073 -49.04 -4.55 -5.53
N GLY A 1074 -48.43 -5.48 -6.25
CA GLY A 1074 -47.26 -6.22 -5.76
C GLY A 1074 -46.01 -5.33 -5.84
N LEU A 1075 -45.62 -4.72 -4.72
CA LEU A 1075 -44.49 -3.81 -4.63
C LEU A 1075 -43.39 -4.40 -3.75
N ARG A 1076 -42.14 -4.33 -4.21
CA ARG A 1076 -40.98 -4.61 -3.36
C ARG A 1076 -40.79 -3.45 -2.39
N VAL A 1077 -40.72 -3.74 -1.09
CA VAL A 1077 -40.55 -2.75 -0.03
C VAL A 1077 -39.15 -2.88 0.57
N ALA A 1078 -38.37 -1.80 0.48
CA ALA A 1078 -37.06 -1.71 1.06
C ALA A 1078 -37.11 -1.09 2.46
N VAL A 1079 -36.38 -1.68 3.41
CA VAL A 1079 -36.36 -1.25 4.81
C VAL A 1079 -34.91 -1.16 5.30
N ASN A 1080 -34.56 -0.02 5.88
CA ASN A 1080 -33.26 0.24 6.48
C ASN A 1080 -33.05 -0.61 7.75
N VAL A 1081 -31.90 -1.27 7.85
CA VAL A 1081 -31.51 -2.12 8.99
C VAL A 1081 -30.15 -1.68 9.52
N SER A 1082 -30.03 -1.57 10.85
CA SER A 1082 -28.76 -1.21 11.49
C SER A 1082 -27.84 -2.42 11.70
N MET A 1083 -26.54 -2.17 11.84
CA MET A 1083 -25.57 -3.22 12.16
C MET A 1083 -25.83 -3.89 13.51
N ASP A 1084 -26.42 -3.18 14.47
CA ASP A 1084 -26.78 -3.74 15.77
C ASP A 1084 -27.88 -4.81 15.62
N ASN A 1085 -28.78 -4.68 14.64
CA ASN A 1085 -29.75 -5.73 14.31
C ASN A 1085 -29.06 -6.96 13.73
N LEU A 1086 -28.10 -6.74 12.83
CA LEU A 1086 -27.31 -7.80 12.21
C LEU A 1086 -26.29 -8.43 13.18
N ALA A 1087 -26.12 -7.90 14.39
CA ALA A 1087 -25.37 -8.56 15.46
C ALA A 1087 -26.24 -9.54 16.26
N ARG A 1088 -27.57 -9.51 16.10
CA ARG A 1088 -28.50 -10.36 16.86
C ARG A 1088 -28.85 -11.64 16.12
N LEU A 1089 -28.44 -12.78 16.67
CA LEU A 1089 -28.69 -14.11 16.08
C LEU A 1089 -30.17 -14.46 15.87
N ASP A 1090 -31.11 -13.80 16.57
CA ASP A 1090 -32.56 -14.03 16.45
C ASP A 1090 -33.25 -13.17 15.37
N PHE A 1091 -32.50 -12.26 14.73
CA PHE A 1091 -33.06 -11.31 13.77
C PHE A 1091 -33.62 -11.97 12.50
N PRO A 1092 -32.93 -12.92 11.83
CA PRO A 1092 -33.50 -13.59 10.66
C PRO A 1092 -34.82 -14.32 10.97
N GLU A 1093 -34.90 -15.03 12.09
CA GLU A 1093 -36.08 -15.76 12.53
C GLU A 1093 -37.24 -14.81 12.82
N PHE A 1094 -36.96 -13.61 13.33
CA PHE A 1094 -37.96 -12.56 13.48
C PHE A 1094 -38.50 -12.07 12.13
N VAL A 1095 -37.63 -11.76 11.16
CA VAL A 1095 -38.04 -11.31 9.82
C VAL A 1095 -38.92 -12.36 9.14
N LEU A 1096 -38.52 -13.63 9.21
CA LEU A 1096 -39.29 -14.75 8.68
C LEU A 1096 -40.67 -14.89 9.34
N ARG A 1097 -40.74 -14.75 10.67
CA ARG A 1097 -41.99 -14.85 11.42
C ARG A 1097 -42.95 -13.71 11.09
N GLU A 1098 -42.45 -12.48 11.00
CA GLU A 1098 -43.26 -11.32 10.63
C GLU A 1098 -43.79 -11.43 9.19
N ALA A 1099 -42.95 -11.88 8.25
CA ALA A 1099 -43.38 -12.08 6.87
C ALA A 1099 -44.51 -13.11 6.76
N VAL A 1100 -44.39 -14.23 7.50
CA VAL A 1100 -45.45 -15.25 7.60
C VAL A 1100 -46.70 -14.70 8.27
N HIS A 1101 -46.55 -13.92 9.36
CA HIS A 1101 -47.66 -13.33 10.09
C HIS A 1101 -48.50 -12.40 9.20
N HIS A 1102 -47.85 -11.55 8.40
CA HIS A 1102 -48.52 -10.64 7.49
C HIS A 1102 -48.90 -11.27 6.15
N GLY A 1103 -48.37 -12.45 5.81
CA GLY A 1103 -48.65 -13.13 4.54
C GLY A 1103 -47.93 -12.51 3.34
N VAL A 1104 -46.76 -11.92 3.56
CA VAL A 1104 -45.94 -11.26 2.53
C VAL A 1104 -44.83 -12.21 2.08
N PRO A 1105 -44.65 -12.48 0.78
CA PRO A 1105 -43.51 -13.25 0.29
C PRO A 1105 -42.20 -12.55 0.61
N LEU A 1106 -41.19 -13.32 1.00
CA LEU A 1106 -39.87 -12.80 1.34
C LEU A 1106 -39.16 -12.11 0.16
N THR A 1107 -39.53 -12.48 -1.08
CA THR A 1107 -39.04 -11.85 -2.32
C THR A 1107 -39.52 -10.41 -2.51
N ASP A 1108 -40.57 -10.01 -1.80
CA ASP A 1108 -41.13 -8.65 -1.84
C ASP A 1108 -40.45 -7.73 -0.80
N LEU A 1109 -39.49 -8.25 -0.03
CA LEU A 1109 -38.73 -7.51 0.98
C LEU A 1109 -37.28 -7.30 0.56
N MET A 1110 -36.81 -6.06 0.70
CA MET A 1110 -35.42 -5.67 0.54
C MET A 1110 -34.91 -5.07 1.86
N LEU A 1111 -33.72 -5.49 2.31
CA LEU A 1111 -33.08 -4.93 3.51
C LEU A 1111 -31.89 -4.09 3.10
N GLU A 1112 -31.87 -2.83 3.53
CA GLU A 1112 -30.81 -1.86 3.20
C GLU A 1112 -29.85 -1.69 4.38
N VAL A 1113 -28.54 -1.74 4.11
CA VAL A 1113 -27.49 -1.68 5.13
C VAL A 1113 -26.47 -0.62 4.75
N THR A 1114 -26.13 0.28 5.66
CA THR A 1114 -25.19 1.38 5.41
C THR A 1114 -23.73 0.94 5.34
N GLU A 1115 -23.00 1.46 4.35
CA GLU A 1115 -21.61 1.12 4.05
C GLU A 1115 -20.65 1.32 5.26
N SER A 1116 -20.69 2.50 5.90
CA SER A 1116 -19.69 2.94 6.87
C SER A 1116 -19.61 2.12 8.17
N ARG A 1117 -20.61 1.28 8.47
CA ARG A 1117 -20.73 0.58 9.76
C ARG A 1117 -20.45 -0.92 9.71
N LEU A 1118 -20.25 -1.50 8.53
CA LEU A 1118 -19.85 -2.91 8.35
C LEU A 1118 -18.44 -3.25 8.88
N MET A 1119 -17.66 -2.24 9.30
CA MET A 1119 -16.19 -2.28 9.36
C MET A 1119 -15.54 -2.71 10.69
N ARG A 1120 -16.31 -3.14 11.72
CA ARG A 1120 -15.74 -3.39 13.07
C ARG A 1120 -15.71 -4.86 13.53
N ASP A 1121 -16.68 -5.69 13.15
CA ASP A 1121 -16.68 -7.15 13.39
C ASP A 1121 -17.66 -7.87 12.43
N ALA A 1122 -17.14 -8.50 11.37
CA ALA A 1122 -17.97 -8.95 10.24
C ALA A 1122 -18.58 -10.35 10.42
N ARG A 1123 -18.14 -11.19 11.38
CA ARG A 1123 -18.48 -12.63 11.37
C ARG A 1123 -19.97 -12.91 11.61
N VAL A 1124 -20.56 -12.28 12.63
CA VAL A 1124 -21.97 -12.49 13.00
C VAL A 1124 -22.93 -11.83 12.01
N PRO A 1125 -22.72 -10.56 11.60
CA PRO A 1125 -23.48 -9.96 10.51
C PRO A 1125 -23.40 -10.77 9.21
N MET A 1126 -22.25 -11.39 8.92
CA MET A 1126 -22.10 -12.19 7.71
C MET A 1126 -22.92 -13.48 7.70
N ASP A 1127 -22.96 -14.20 8.82
CA ASP A 1127 -23.83 -15.37 8.97
C ASP A 1127 -25.30 -14.97 8.79
N ILE A 1128 -25.72 -13.87 9.42
CA ILE A 1128 -27.10 -13.36 9.35
C ILE A 1128 -27.47 -12.92 7.94
N LEU A 1129 -26.64 -12.13 7.26
CA LEU A 1129 -26.88 -11.70 5.88
C LEU A 1129 -26.94 -12.90 4.93
N THR A 1130 -26.05 -13.88 5.09
CA THR A 1130 -26.07 -15.11 4.30
C THR A 1130 -27.35 -15.92 4.53
N ARG A 1131 -27.81 -16.05 5.78
CA ARG A 1131 -29.07 -16.73 6.10
C ARG A 1131 -30.28 -16.02 5.51
N LEU A 1132 -30.33 -14.69 5.58
CA LEU A 1132 -31.39 -13.89 4.96
C LEU A 1132 -31.40 -14.09 3.44
N ARG A 1133 -30.22 -14.10 2.81
CA ARG A 1133 -30.06 -14.36 1.37
C ARG A 1133 -30.54 -15.74 0.94
N LEU A 1134 -30.18 -16.79 1.70
CA LEU A 1134 -30.65 -18.16 1.47
C LEU A 1134 -32.18 -18.31 1.57
N LYS A 1135 -32.88 -17.32 2.14
CA LYS A 1135 -34.34 -17.25 2.22
C LYS A 1135 -34.96 -16.38 1.11
N HIS A 1136 -34.16 -15.97 0.13
CA HIS A 1136 -34.56 -15.11 -0.99
C HIS A 1136 -35.06 -13.72 -0.56
N ILE A 1137 -34.59 -13.22 0.58
CA ILE A 1137 -34.73 -11.81 0.95
C ILE A 1137 -33.63 -11.05 0.21
N GLY A 1138 -33.99 -9.95 -0.44
CA GLY A 1138 -32.99 -9.18 -1.15
C GLY A 1138 -32.19 -8.28 -0.20
N LEU A 1139 -30.91 -8.07 -0.50
CA LEU A 1139 -30.00 -7.23 0.27
C LEU A 1139 -29.51 -6.04 -0.57
N SER A 1140 -29.56 -4.84 -0.03
CA SER A 1140 -29.07 -3.61 -0.67
C SER A 1140 -28.01 -2.95 0.20
N ILE A 1141 -26.94 -2.44 -0.42
CA ILE A 1141 -25.94 -1.62 0.26
C ILE A 1141 -26.22 -0.13 0.01
N ASP A 1142 -26.25 0.64 1.09
CA ASP A 1142 -26.61 2.06 1.09
C ASP A 1142 -25.41 2.98 1.36
N ASP A 1143 -25.51 4.24 0.91
CA ASP A 1143 -24.47 5.30 0.99
C ASP A 1143 -23.12 4.97 0.32
N PHE A 1144 -23.12 4.16 -0.75
CA PHE A 1144 -21.87 3.69 -1.36
C PHE A 1144 -21.03 4.84 -1.96
N GLY A 1145 -19.76 4.91 -1.56
CA GLY A 1145 -18.78 5.89 -2.02
C GLY A 1145 -18.50 7.01 -1.00
N THR A 1146 -19.21 7.04 0.13
CA THR A 1146 -19.01 8.03 1.21
C THR A 1146 -18.00 7.56 2.28
N GLY A 1147 -17.67 6.27 2.31
CA GLY A 1147 -16.79 5.63 3.30
C GLY A 1147 -15.46 5.05 2.78
N HIS A 1148 -14.74 4.34 3.64
CA HIS A 1148 -13.43 3.71 3.38
C HIS A 1148 -13.55 2.18 3.15
N SER A 1149 -14.55 1.71 2.41
CA SER A 1149 -14.76 0.26 2.26
C SER A 1149 -13.65 -0.43 1.49
N SER A 1150 -13.37 -1.69 1.88
CA SER A 1150 -12.55 -2.59 1.08
C SER A 1150 -13.44 -3.27 0.03
N LEU A 1151 -13.11 -3.14 -1.26
CA LEU A 1151 -13.73 -3.88 -2.38
C LEU A 1151 -13.83 -5.40 -2.11
N ALA A 1152 -12.97 -5.94 -1.24
CA ALA A 1152 -13.01 -7.32 -0.78
C ALA A 1152 -14.36 -7.73 -0.13
N GLN A 1153 -15.08 -6.80 0.52
CA GLN A 1153 -16.35 -7.11 1.20
C GLN A 1153 -17.52 -7.19 0.24
N LEU A 1154 -17.54 -6.38 -0.82
CA LEU A 1154 -18.54 -6.49 -1.89
C LEU A 1154 -18.44 -7.82 -2.64
N ARG A 1155 -17.23 -8.40 -2.73
CA ARG A 1155 -17.02 -9.75 -3.29
C ARG A 1155 -17.59 -10.85 -2.40
N ASP A 1156 -17.44 -10.71 -1.08
CA ASP A 1156 -17.74 -11.79 -0.13
C ASP A 1156 -19.19 -11.71 0.41
N ILE A 1157 -19.90 -10.57 0.27
CA ILE A 1157 -21.29 -10.36 0.69
C ILE A 1157 -22.25 -10.42 -0.52
N PRO A 1158 -23.30 -11.24 -0.49
CA PRO A 1158 -24.20 -11.42 -1.63
C PRO A 1158 -25.28 -10.32 -1.71
N PHE A 1159 -24.89 -9.06 -1.94
CA PHE A 1159 -25.83 -7.96 -2.21
C PHE A 1159 -26.48 -8.11 -3.59
N ASP A 1160 -27.74 -7.65 -3.71
CA ASP A 1160 -28.50 -7.57 -4.97
C ASP A 1160 -28.47 -6.17 -5.59
N GLU A 1161 -28.35 -5.16 -4.74
CA GLU A 1161 -28.56 -3.76 -5.09
C GLU A 1161 -27.47 -2.89 -4.45
N LEU A 1162 -26.93 -1.96 -5.23
CA LEU A 1162 -25.94 -0.97 -4.79
C LEU A 1162 -26.50 0.43 -4.99
N LYS A 1163 -26.71 1.17 -3.90
CA LYS A 1163 -27.22 2.54 -3.93
C LYS A 1163 -26.05 3.53 -3.92
N ILE A 1164 -25.95 4.31 -4.98
CA ILE A 1164 -24.93 5.35 -5.15
C ILE A 1164 -25.43 6.63 -4.48
N ASP A 1165 -24.66 7.13 -3.51
CA ASP A 1165 -25.04 8.28 -2.69
C ASP A 1165 -25.39 9.53 -3.52
N ARG A 1166 -26.37 10.29 -3.01
CA ARG A 1166 -26.81 11.57 -3.57
C ARG A 1166 -25.66 12.53 -3.86
N GLY A 1167 -24.61 12.52 -3.04
CA GLY A 1167 -23.43 13.36 -3.19
C GLY A 1167 -22.69 13.18 -4.52
N PHE A 1168 -22.89 12.06 -5.22
CA PHE A 1168 -22.32 11.78 -6.54
C PHE A 1168 -23.28 12.05 -7.70
N VAL A 1169 -24.56 12.31 -7.40
CA VAL A 1169 -25.62 12.49 -8.39
C VAL A 1169 -26.03 13.96 -8.51
N HIS A 1170 -26.49 14.57 -7.41
CA HIS A 1170 -27.06 15.92 -7.44
C HIS A 1170 -25.99 17.02 -7.36
N GLY A 1171 -26.10 18.05 -8.22
CA GLY A 1171 -25.29 19.28 -8.14
C GLY A 1171 -23.81 19.12 -8.51
N ASN A 1172 -23.41 17.90 -8.88
CA ASN A 1172 -22.03 17.44 -8.91
C ASN A 1172 -21.64 16.77 -10.24
N ARG A 1173 -22.58 16.69 -11.18
CA ARG A 1173 -22.41 16.18 -12.56
C ARG A 1173 -21.33 16.89 -13.37
N ASP A 1174 -20.97 18.12 -13.03
CA ASP A 1174 -19.93 18.87 -13.75
C ASP A 1174 -18.52 18.62 -13.17
N GLN A 1175 -18.41 18.05 -11.97
CA GLN A 1175 -17.14 17.75 -11.34
C GLN A 1175 -16.54 16.46 -11.93
N PRO A 1176 -15.33 16.48 -12.50
CA PRO A 1176 -14.71 15.30 -13.12
C PRO A 1176 -14.56 14.13 -12.15
N THR A 1177 -14.18 14.41 -10.91
CA THR A 1177 -13.92 13.40 -9.88
C THR A 1177 -15.18 12.67 -9.46
N GLN A 1178 -16.29 13.38 -9.23
CA GLN A 1178 -17.55 12.76 -8.81
C GLN A 1178 -18.20 11.97 -9.95
N ARG A 1179 -18.06 12.44 -11.20
CA ARG A 1179 -18.44 11.64 -12.38
C ARG A 1179 -17.64 10.35 -12.49
N ALA A 1180 -16.33 10.41 -12.26
CA ALA A 1180 -15.48 9.22 -12.29
C ALA A 1180 -15.89 8.21 -11.20
N ILE A 1181 -16.21 8.69 -10.00
CA ILE A 1181 -16.69 7.83 -8.91
C ILE A 1181 -18.06 7.25 -9.23
N PHE A 1182 -19.01 8.04 -9.72
CA PHE A 1182 -20.32 7.56 -10.15
C PHE A 1182 -20.20 6.47 -11.22
N ALA A 1183 -19.37 6.69 -12.24
CA ALA A 1183 -19.13 5.72 -13.32
C ALA A 1183 -18.45 4.44 -12.81
N ALA A 1184 -17.45 4.57 -11.94
CA ALA A 1184 -16.76 3.42 -11.35
C ALA A 1184 -17.68 2.58 -10.44
N SER A 1185 -18.53 3.23 -9.63
CA SER A 1185 -19.52 2.55 -8.80
C SER A 1185 -20.58 1.81 -9.64
N LEU A 1186 -21.00 2.42 -10.75
CA LEU A 1186 -21.94 1.81 -11.67
C LEU A 1186 -21.34 0.58 -12.37
N GLU A 1187 -20.14 0.71 -12.95
CA GLU A 1187 -19.45 -0.38 -13.62
C GLU A 1187 -19.16 -1.55 -12.66
N MET A 1188 -18.80 -1.23 -11.42
CA MET A 1188 -18.59 -2.22 -10.37
C MET A 1188 -19.86 -2.99 -10.02
N ALA A 1189 -21.00 -2.29 -9.87
CA ALA A 1189 -22.28 -2.95 -9.62
C ALA A 1189 -22.61 -3.95 -10.73
N HIS A 1190 -22.46 -3.55 -12.01
CA HIS A 1190 -22.73 -4.41 -13.15
C HIS A 1190 -21.77 -5.61 -13.25
N GLN A 1191 -20.48 -5.42 -12.96
CA GLN A 1191 -19.50 -6.51 -12.95
C GLN A 1191 -19.74 -7.53 -11.82
N LEU A 1192 -20.40 -7.11 -10.74
CA LEU A 1192 -20.77 -7.96 -9.61
C LEU A 1192 -22.20 -8.52 -9.71
N ASP A 1193 -22.87 -8.37 -10.85
CA ASP A 1193 -24.26 -8.79 -11.06
C ASP A 1193 -25.26 -8.15 -10.07
N MET A 1194 -24.99 -6.90 -9.69
CA MET A 1194 -25.83 -6.09 -8.80
C MET A 1194 -26.58 -5.01 -9.59
N THR A 1195 -27.79 -4.67 -9.13
CA THR A 1195 -28.58 -3.56 -9.68
C THR A 1195 -28.11 -2.23 -9.10
N ALA A 1196 -27.75 -1.26 -9.94
CA ALA A 1196 -27.33 0.05 -9.48
C ALA A 1196 -28.53 1.00 -9.29
N VAL A 1197 -28.59 1.67 -8.14
CA VAL A 1197 -29.59 2.70 -7.83
C VAL A 1197 -28.92 4.06 -7.69
N ALA A 1198 -29.30 5.02 -8.52
CA ALA A 1198 -28.88 6.42 -8.34
C ALA A 1198 -29.80 7.12 -7.33
N GLU A 1199 -29.24 7.50 -6.18
CA GLU A 1199 -29.96 8.28 -5.18
C GLU A 1199 -29.89 9.78 -5.43
N GLY A 1200 -30.86 10.52 -4.91
CA GLY A 1200 -30.81 11.98 -4.94
C GLY A 1200 -31.05 12.59 -6.31
N VAL A 1201 -31.78 11.93 -7.21
CA VAL A 1201 -32.20 12.55 -8.47
C VAL A 1201 -33.23 13.65 -8.18
N GLU A 1202 -32.79 14.92 -8.14
CA GLU A 1202 -33.64 16.04 -7.71
C GLU A 1202 -34.21 16.85 -8.87
N ASP A 1203 -33.50 16.90 -10.00
CA ASP A 1203 -33.93 17.61 -11.20
C ASP A 1203 -33.88 16.74 -12.47
N ARG A 1204 -34.28 17.32 -13.61
CA ARG A 1204 -34.30 16.63 -14.92
C ARG A 1204 -32.89 16.33 -15.43
N ALA A 1205 -31.92 17.20 -15.15
CA ALA A 1205 -30.56 17.01 -15.61
C ALA A 1205 -29.88 15.86 -14.86
N ASP A 1206 -30.17 15.68 -13.57
CA ASP A 1206 -29.73 14.52 -12.79
C ASP A 1206 -30.32 13.22 -13.36
N TRP A 1207 -31.60 13.24 -13.75
CA TRP A 1207 -32.26 12.11 -14.41
C TRP A 1207 -31.59 11.76 -15.75
N ASP A 1208 -31.37 12.75 -16.61
CA ASP A 1208 -30.75 12.53 -17.91
C ASP A 1208 -29.29 12.07 -17.77
N PHE A 1209 -28.56 12.58 -16.76
CA PHE A 1209 -27.20 12.13 -16.42
C PHE A 1209 -27.17 10.65 -16.00
N ALA A 1210 -27.98 10.26 -15.02
CA ALA A 1210 -28.04 8.87 -14.56
C ALA A 1210 -28.50 7.92 -15.67
N ARG A 1211 -29.44 8.36 -16.53
CA ARG A 1211 -29.91 7.59 -17.69
C ARG A 1211 -28.81 7.40 -18.74
N ALA A 1212 -28.10 8.48 -19.08
CA ALA A 1212 -27.02 8.45 -20.07
C ALA A 1212 -25.82 7.62 -19.61
N ALA A 1213 -25.55 7.59 -18.31
CA ALA A 1213 -24.51 6.77 -17.72
C ALA A 1213 -24.85 5.27 -17.72
N GLY A 1214 -26.12 4.89 -17.89
CA GLY A 1214 -26.57 3.49 -17.90
C GLY A 1214 -26.98 2.94 -16.53
N CYS A 1215 -27.41 3.80 -15.60
CA CYS A 1215 -27.92 3.36 -14.30
C CYS A 1215 -29.26 2.62 -14.44
N ASP A 1216 -29.51 1.60 -13.61
CA ASP A 1216 -30.69 0.72 -13.73
C ASP A 1216 -31.94 1.32 -13.10
N ILE A 1217 -31.80 1.87 -11.89
CA ILE A 1217 -32.90 2.39 -11.07
C ILE A 1217 -32.53 3.79 -10.57
N ALA A 1218 -33.53 4.67 -10.42
CA ALA A 1218 -33.34 5.95 -9.75
C ALA A 1218 -34.34 6.18 -8.62
N GLN A 1219 -33.89 6.97 -7.65
CA GLN A 1219 -34.68 7.46 -6.53
C GLN A 1219 -34.36 8.94 -6.26
N GLY A 1220 -35.38 9.76 -6.00
CA GLY A 1220 -35.16 11.17 -5.66
C GLY A 1220 -36.40 12.03 -5.78
N TYR A 1221 -36.27 13.32 -5.42
CA TYR A 1221 -37.40 14.25 -5.36
C TYR A 1221 -37.98 14.58 -6.74
N PHE A 1222 -37.20 14.45 -7.81
CA PHE A 1222 -37.70 14.59 -9.17
C PHE A 1222 -38.79 13.55 -9.48
N ILE A 1223 -38.59 12.33 -8.99
CA ILE A 1223 -39.47 11.17 -9.17
C ILE A 1223 -40.66 11.25 -8.20
N GLY A 1224 -40.36 11.31 -6.90
CA GLY A 1224 -41.36 11.39 -5.84
C GLY A 1224 -40.72 11.66 -4.49
N ARG A 1225 -41.32 12.58 -3.73
CA ARG A 1225 -40.94 12.80 -2.32
C ARG A 1225 -41.50 11.66 -1.44
N PRO A 1226 -40.88 11.36 -0.28
CA PRO A 1226 -41.44 10.41 0.68
C PRO A 1226 -42.87 10.78 1.07
N MET A 1227 -43.82 9.90 0.76
CA MET A 1227 -45.26 10.17 0.90
C MET A 1227 -45.96 9.10 1.76
N PRO A 1228 -47.07 9.43 2.42
CA PRO A 1228 -47.83 8.42 3.15
C PRO A 1228 -48.42 7.37 2.18
N ALA A 1229 -48.69 6.15 2.67
CA ALA A 1229 -49.07 5.02 1.82
C ALA A 1229 -50.33 5.27 0.98
N GLU A 1230 -51.24 6.10 1.47
CA GLU A 1230 -52.50 6.45 0.79
C GLU A 1230 -52.28 7.33 -0.44
N ALA A 1231 -51.17 8.07 -0.50
CA ALA A 1231 -50.85 8.95 -1.63
C ALA A 1231 -50.18 8.20 -2.80
N LEU A 1232 -49.63 7.01 -2.54
CA LEU A 1232 -48.85 6.26 -3.52
C LEU A 1232 -49.65 5.86 -4.78
N PRO A 1233 -50.90 5.35 -4.70
CA PRO A 1233 -51.67 4.96 -5.89
C PRO A 1233 -51.95 6.14 -6.83
N ASP A 1234 -52.19 7.32 -6.28
CA ASP A 1234 -52.43 8.54 -7.05
C ASP A 1234 -51.13 9.03 -7.72
N TRP A 1235 -50.02 8.96 -6.98
CA TRP A 1235 -48.70 9.24 -7.52
C TRP A 1235 -48.34 8.29 -8.68
N ILE A 1236 -48.59 6.99 -8.57
CA ILE A 1236 -48.31 6.00 -9.64
C ILE A 1236 -49.01 6.40 -10.95
N ARG A 1237 -50.28 6.83 -10.87
CA ARG A 1237 -51.05 7.25 -12.04
C ARG A 1237 -50.49 8.52 -12.68
N LEU A 1238 -50.04 9.48 -11.88
CA LEU A 1238 -49.41 10.71 -12.38
C LEU A 1238 -48.03 10.46 -12.95
N TRP A 1239 -47.24 9.60 -12.30
CA TRP A 1239 -45.89 9.25 -12.72
C TRP A 1239 -45.89 8.54 -14.07
N ARG A 1240 -46.76 7.55 -14.30
CA ARG A 1240 -46.85 6.86 -15.61
C ARG A 1240 -47.06 7.82 -16.78
N LYS A 1241 -47.94 8.82 -16.62
CA LYS A 1241 -48.17 9.84 -17.64
C LYS A 1241 -46.94 10.72 -17.87
N ARG A 1242 -46.19 11.00 -16.79
CA ARG A 1242 -44.99 11.82 -16.87
C ARG A 1242 -43.84 11.03 -17.50
N SER A 1243 -43.63 9.77 -17.12
CA SER A 1243 -42.55 8.93 -17.60
C SER A 1243 -42.66 8.63 -19.10
N GLU A 1244 -43.87 8.55 -19.67
CA GLU A 1244 -44.08 8.45 -21.12
C GLU A 1244 -43.51 9.64 -21.91
N THR A 1245 -43.28 10.78 -21.24
CA THR A 1245 -42.72 12.01 -21.84
C THR A 1245 -41.24 12.26 -21.47
N LEU A 1246 -40.63 11.39 -20.65
CA LEU A 1246 -39.24 11.51 -20.20
C LEU A 1246 -38.28 10.69 -21.05
#